data_AF-A0A1B3JIF1-F1
#
_entry.id   AF-A0A1B3JIF1-F1
#
_cell.length_a   1.000
_cell.length_b   1.000
_cell.length_c   1.000
_cell.angle_alpha   90.00
_cell.angle_beta   90.00
_cell.angle_gamma   90.00
#
_symmetry.space_group_name_H-M   'P 1'
#
loop_
_entity.id
_entity.type
_entity.pdbx_description
1 polymer ?
#
loop_
_entity_poly.entity_id
_entity_poly.type
_entity_poly.pdbx_seq_one_letter_code
_entity_poly.pdbx_strand_id
1 'polypeptide(L)'
;MKLKNLSVATALLLALTGCGSSGGNDNRPATPNNEIKNNQATQQQSELDRLKAQLAQAQSEKQSTEEKLKQSEQLSTQDLNKAKQDLAQAEQRLKEAQKALQDEQTKTQQATEKAKENLAKEMAAKEKAVKELEAKLANDKILNRNEVLKFALQSGLPQGWANELADDLQNKSKAEVADEVLNAHKTITLRQLARNYGLNNQDARQFARENKNSTLDEAETLLESRRDEIQQKRQLLINEIFALAKEKGLPEWEAHNFAYGRNHTDKESAVEDLNNYVTEKAERETKINELIDLAKEKGLEDWEAQNFANQNIDNDKSSALETLNQLAAEKEKERLQARKEEQIRELAENYKNTYFPNVHHFNTWEFAQKNKDKPLEEAKTELEQYKTNREKITELAKILTELNVGSYYIEQFIDQNTLVSLEEAQINLDKEVDEAIINLKGTGDKPLGFLTKQDHSIRNEPIIENDREVANKTVTTYADIYNQKYSVITGNYNKTVEPYTEIEYYYEEGDDKNSSPFRSREVSKTRTSETYTVDAGSYPGHTNGFKTPVDKFPSEGRATYTGVAFDAKKQGELSYTVDFADRKGSGKITGLDHIGDITLQEAEIYKSASHNSMRVKGNAIAEAWNDQGGVTGEYAANFFGPNAEEIAGKASLSQGTYKWIEGSSEPMPLDRYIRDVTIERINDSSQDGSPRGNIDIGFGGTRGEIQK
;
A
#
# COMPACT_ATOMS: atom_id res chain seq x y z
N MET A 1 26.02 34.27 102.58
CA MET A 1 27.37 33.66 102.60
C MET A 1 27.22 32.14 102.63
N LYS A 2 27.79 31.51 101.59
CA LYS A 2 28.32 30.13 101.42
C LYS A 2 27.77 28.94 102.21
N LEU A 3 27.36 27.95 101.41
CA LEU A 3 27.35 26.47 101.54
C LEU A 3 26.08 25.99 100.78
N LYS A 4 26.05 25.02 99.85
CA LYS A 4 26.85 23.81 99.62
C LYS A 4 26.75 23.34 98.16
N ASN A 5 27.78 22.60 97.76
CA ASN A 5 27.90 21.59 96.71
C ASN A 5 26.61 21.04 96.07
N LEU A 6 26.58 21.00 94.73
CA LEU A 6 25.86 19.96 93.99
C LEU A 6 26.70 19.50 92.77
N SER A 7 26.75 18.18 92.60
CA SER A 7 27.78 17.38 91.94
C SER A 7 27.63 17.23 90.42
N VAL A 8 28.70 17.51 89.68
CA VAL A 8 29.48 16.73 88.65
C VAL A 8 28.86 15.50 87.90
N ALA A 9 27.58 15.16 88.01
CA ALA A 9 27.06 13.88 87.51
C ALA A 9 26.27 13.90 86.18
N THR A 10 26.13 15.03 85.48
CA THR A 10 25.18 15.14 84.33
C THR A 10 25.83 15.36 82.96
N ALA A 11 27.15 15.25 82.82
CA ALA A 11 27.88 15.71 81.62
C ALA A 11 28.46 14.60 80.70
N LEU A 12 27.99 13.35 80.74
CA LEU A 12 28.70 12.24 80.06
C LEU A 12 27.86 11.26 79.24
N LEU A 13 26.67 11.62 78.74
CA LEU A 13 25.78 10.66 78.06
C LEU A 13 25.02 11.15 76.81
N LEU A 14 25.62 12.01 75.95
CA LEU A 14 25.02 12.35 74.64
C LEU A 14 26.00 12.31 73.45
N ALA A 15 27.05 11.48 73.52
CA ALA A 15 27.77 11.05 72.33
C ALA A 15 27.42 9.59 72.05
N LEU A 16 26.95 9.33 70.83
CA LEU A 16 26.61 8.03 70.19
C LEU A 16 25.13 7.61 70.28
N THR A 17 24.34 8.04 69.29
CA THR A 17 23.87 7.16 68.20
C THR A 17 23.15 7.97 67.13
N GLY A 18 23.48 7.69 65.86
CA GLY A 18 22.62 7.95 64.71
C GLY A 18 23.21 8.91 63.67
N CYS A 19 23.90 8.38 62.66
CA CYS A 19 23.23 8.14 61.38
C CYS A 19 24.16 7.36 60.43
N GLY A 20 23.69 6.21 59.96
CA GLY A 20 24.14 5.61 58.72
C GLY A 20 23.00 5.69 57.71
N SER A 21 23.23 6.35 56.57
CA SER A 21 22.65 6.06 55.25
C SER A 21 23.03 7.16 54.25
N SER A 22 23.97 6.88 53.33
CA SER A 22 23.96 7.38 51.94
C SER A 22 25.16 6.81 51.17
N GLY A 23 24.94 6.34 49.94
CA GLY A 23 25.94 5.68 49.09
C GLY A 23 26.64 6.56 48.04
N GLY A 24 27.64 5.95 47.39
CA GLY A 24 28.32 6.38 46.14
C GLY A 24 29.41 7.45 46.32
N ASN A 25 30.58 7.46 45.67
CA ASN A 25 31.28 6.55 44.77
C ASN A 25 32.78 7.01 44.73
N ASP A 26 33.66 6.17 44.20
CA ASP A 26 34.98 6.49 43.60
C ASP A 26 36.32 6.43 44.38
N ASN A 27 37.34 6.17 43.55
CA ASN A 27 38.50 5.29 43.72
C ASN A 27 39.66 5.77 44.62
N ARG A 28 40.32 4.74 45.18
CA ARG A 28 41.56 4.64 45.99
C ARG A 28 42.86 4.99 45.22
N PRO A 29 44.04 5.21 45.86
CA PRO A 29 44.78 4.23 46.71
C PRO A 29 45.30 4.76 48.07
N ALA A 30 45.01 4.10 49.22
CA ALA A 30 45.83 3.10 49.97
C ALA A 30 47.20 3.62 50.47
N THR A 31 47.68 3.57 51.72
CA THR A 31 47.40 2.92 53.05
C THR A 31 48.54 3.43 54.01
N PRO A 32 48.74 3.05 55.32
CA PRO A 32 48.06 2.06 56.18
C PRO A 32 47.68 2.50 57.62
N ASN A 33 46.60 1.85 58.09
CA ASN A 33 46.21 1.42 59.44
C ASN A 33 46.96 1.89 60.71
N ASN A 34 46.13 2.32 61.69
CA ASN A 34 46.02 1.58 62.95
C ASN A 34 44.58 1.65 63.48
N GLU A 35 43.82 0.58 63.26
CA GLU A 35 42.52 0.34 63.88
C GLU A 35 42.70 0.03 65.37
N ILE A 36 42.05 0.82 66.24
CA ILE A 36 41.75 0.40 67.61
C ILE A 36 40.24 0.17 67.69
N LYS A 37 39.91 -1.10 67.94
CA LYS A 37 38.58 -1.68 68.11
C LYS A 37 37.68 -0.83 69.01
N ASN A 38 36.56 -0.34 68.49
CA ASN A 38 35.45 0.18 69.28
C ASN A 38 34.10 -0.54 68.99
N ASN A 39 34.16 -1.83 68.69
CA ASN A 39 32.97 -2.65 68.39
C ASN A 39 32.27 -3.24 69.63
N GLN A 40 32.80 -3.05 70.85
CA GLN A 40 32.17 -3.61 72.06
C GLN A 40 31.07 -2.71 72.66
N ALA A 41 31.19 -1.38 72.58
CA ALA A 41 30.22 -0.46 73.18
C ALA A 41 28.90 -0.37 72.39
N THR A 42 28.96 -0.42 71.05
CA THR A 42 27.79 -0.38 70.16
C THR A 42 26.98 -1.68 70.17
N GLN A 43 27.63 -2.83 70.41
CA GLN A 43 26.93 -4.12 70.62
C GLN A 43 26.22 -4.18 71.98
N GLN A 44 26.81 -3.60 73.04
CA GLN A 44 26.21 -3.61 74.38
C GLN A 44 25.05 -2.61 74.54
N GLN A 45 25.12 -1.45 73.89
CA GLN A 45 24.02 -0.47 73.90
C GLN A 45 22.77 -1.00 73.17
N SER A 46 22.97 -1.70 72.05
CA SER A 46 21.86 -2.32 71.31
C SER A 46 21.22 -3.51 72.04
N GLU A 47 21.99 -4.30 72.81
CA GLU A 47 21.42 -5.32 73.72
C GLU A 47 20.64 -4.70 74.88
N LEU A 48 21.12 -3.59 75.45
CA LEU A 48 20.42 -2.89 76.54
C LEU A 48 19.09 -2.29 76.07
N ASP A 49 19.04 -1.69 74.88
CA ASP A 49 17.81 -1.14 74.30
C ASP A 49 16.84 -2.25 73.89
N ARG A 50 17.36 -3.39 73.40
CA ARG A 50 16.56 -4.60 73.16
C ARG A 50 15.96 -5.17 74.45
N LEU A 51 16.73 -5.24 75.54
CA LEU A 51 16.23 -5.71 76.84
C LEU A 51 15.23 -4.75 77.47
N LYS A 52 15.38 -3.43 77.29
CA LYS A 52 14.37 -2.43 77.71
C LYS A 52 13.07 -2.58 76.93
N ALA A 53 13.15 -2.82 75.61
CA ALA A 53 11.97 -3.09 74.80
C ALA A 53 11.27 -4.39 75.24
N GLN A 54 12.03 -5.46 75.54
CA GLN A 54 11.48 -6.70 76.07
C GLN A 54 10.84 -6.53 77.46
N LEU A 55 11.41 -5.68 78.32
CA LEU A 55 10.82 -5.36 79.62
C LEU A 55 9.50 -4.59 79.45
N ALA A 56 9.45 -3.60 78.55
CA ALA A 56 8.23 -2.85 78.26
C ALA A 56 7.13 -3.76 77.69
N GLN A 57 7.50 -4.70 76.81
CA GLN A 57 6.58 -5.70 76.28
C GLN A 57 6.05 -6.63 77.39
N ALA A 58 6.92 -7.14 78.27
CA ALA A 58 6.50 -7.98 79.40
C ALA A 58 5.60 -7.24 80.40
N GLN A 59 5.83 -5.93 80.61
CA GLN A 59 4.96 -5.08 81.43
C GLN A 59 3.58 -4.88 80.80
N SER A 60 3.52 -4.68 79.49
CA SER A 60 2.26 -4.57 78.75
C SER A 60 1.49 -5.89 78.71
N GLU A 61 2.17 -7.02 78.52
CA GLU A 61 1.57 -8.37 78.58
C GLU A 61 0.97 -8.65 79.98
N LYS A 62 1.66 -8.24 81.05
CA LYS A 62 1.13 -8.33 82.41
C LYS A 62 -0.16 -7.50 82.57
N GLN A 63 -0.16 -6.23 82.13
CA GLN A 63 -1.36 -5.39 82.24
C GLN A 63 -2.54 -5.96 81.44
N SER A 64 -2.30 -6.46 80.23
CA SER A 64 -3.35 -7.07 79.40
C SER A 64 -3.91 -8.36 80.02
N THR A 65 -3.06 -9.17 80.65
CA THR A 65 -3.51 -10.40 81.32
C THR A 65 -4.24 -10.12 82.65
N GLU A 66 -3.86 -9.07 83.39
CA GLU A 66 -4.58 -8.59 84.57
C GLU A 66 -5.99 -8.07 84.21
N GLU A 67 -6.14 -7.36 83.09
CA GLU A 67 -7.45 -6.92 82.59
C GLU A 67 -8.32 -8.09 82.12
N LYS A 68 -7.74 -9.08 81.44
CA LYS A 68 -8.44 -10.31 81.05
C LYS A 68 -8.85 -11.14 82.25
N LEU A 69 -8.06 -11.17 83.33
CA LEU A 69 -8.43 -11.83 84.59
C LEU A 69 -9.66 -11.15 85.22
N LYS A 70 -9.69 -9.82 85.28
CA LYS A 70 -10.85 -9.06 85.80
C LYS A 70 -12.14 -9.30 85.00
N GLN A 71 -12.04 -9.52 83.69
CA GLN A 71 -13.19 -9.87 82.85
C GLN A 71 -13.61 -11.34 83.02
N SER A 72 -12.65 -12.24 83.25
CA SER A 72 -12.89 -13.67 83.43
C SER A 72 -13.45 -14.03 84.81
N GLU A 73 -13.34 -13.14 85.80
CA GLU A 73 -13.96 -13.26 87.14
C GLU A 73 -15.49 -13.35 87.12
N GLN A 74 -16.14 -12.99 86.00
CA GLN A 74 -17.60 -13.09 85.79
C GLN A 74 -18.01 -14.27 84.87
N LEU A 75 -17.06 -15.10 84.43
CA LEU A 75 -17.24 -16.19 83.46
C LEU A 75 -16.97 -17.58 84.11
N SER A 76 -17.04 -18.66 83.31
CA SER A 76 -16.88 -20.06 83.73
C SER A 76 -15.60 -20.30 84.55
N THR A 77 -15.64 -21.24 85.50
CA THR A 77 -14.48 -21.64 86.36
C THR A 77 -13.25 -22.09 85.55
N GLN A 78 -13.45 -22.56 84.31
CA GLN A 78 -12.36 -22.91 83.41
C GLN A 78 -11.60 -21.68 82.87
N ASP A 79 -12.30 -20.58 82.62
CA ASP A 79 -11.74 -19.34 82.04
C ASP A 79 -10.97 -18.53 83.09
N LEU A 80 -11.62 -18.20 84.22
CA LEU A 80 -11.20 -18.72 85.51
C LEU A 80 -9.71 -19.03 85.74
N ASN A 81 -9.47 -20.34 85.78
CA ASN A 81 -8.18 -20.95 86.06
C ASN A 81 -7.16 -20.68 84.94
N LYS A 82 -7.60 -20.58 83.69
CA LYS A 82 -6.71 -20.29 82.56
C LYS A 82 -6.14 -18.87 82.65
N ALA A 83 -6.96 -17.88 82.95
CA ALA A 83 -6.51 -16.50 83.14
C ALA A 83 -5.54 -16.34 84.33
N LYS A 84 -5.74 -17.11 85.41
CA LYS A 84 -4.80 -17.16 86.54
C LYS A 84 -3.46 -17.80 86.16
N GLN A 85 -3.49 -18.84 85.34
CA GLN A 85 -2.28 -19.51 84.85
C GLN A 85 -1.49 -18.61 83.89
N ASP A 86 -2.19 -17.88 83.02
CA ASP A 86 -1.59 -16.91 82.10
C ASP A 86 -0.97 -15.72 82.85
N LEU A 87 -1.62 -15.23 83.91
CA LEU A 87 -1.07 -14.17 84.77
C LEU A 87 0.20 -14.64 85.50
N ALA A 88 0.21 -15.85 86.05
CA ALA A 88 1.39 -16.41 86.72
C ALA A 88 2.59 -16.54 85.76
N GLN A 89 2.35 -16.92 84.51
CA GLN A 89 3.40 -16.97 83.48
C GLN A 89 3.88 -15.57 83.06
N ALA A 90 2.98 -14.59 82.95
CA ALA A 90 3.35 -13.21 82.64
C ALA A 90 4.18 -12.58 83.77
N GLU A 91 3.84 -12.83 85.03
CA GLU A 91 4.62 -12.37 86.19
C GLU A 91 6.00 -13.01 86.26
N GLN A 92 6.12 -14.29 85.91
CA GLN A 92 7.41 -14.97 85.84
C GLN A 92 8.30 -14.38 84.73
N ARG A 93 7.75 -14.14 83.54
CA ARG A 93 8.47 -13.50 82.43
C ARG A 93 8.90 -12.07 82.77
N LEU A 94 8.08 -11.32 83.50
CA LEU A 94 8.45 -9.99 83.98
C LEU A 94 9.63 -10.06 84.95
N LYS A 95 9.62 -11.02 85.87
CA LYS A 95 10.71 -11.19 86.85
C LYS A 95 12.02 -11.62 86.20
N GLU A 96 11.96 -12.48 85.18
CA GLU A 96 13.11 -12.90 84.39
C GLU A 96 13.67 -11.74 83.54
N ALA A 97 12.80 -10.95 82.91
CA ALA A 97 13.20 -9.75 82.14
C ALA A 97 13.82 -8.65 83.04
N GLN A 98 13.27 -8.44 84.24
CA GLN A 98 13.84 -7.52 85.24
C GLN A 98 15.22 -7.97 85.71
N LYS A 99 15.39 -9.27 85.98
CA LYS A 99 16.68 -9.83 86.40
C LYS A 99 17.72 -9.74 85.28
N ALA A 100 17.35 -10.07 84.03
CA ALA A 100 18.24 -9.96 82.88
C ALA A 100 18.69 -8.51 82.63
N LEU A 101 17.79 -7.53 82.77
CA LEU A 101 18.15 -6.12 82.65
C LEU A 101 19.07 -5.67 83.79
N GLN A 102 18.85 -6.16 85.01
CA GLN A 102 19.69 -5.82 86.17
C GLN A 102 21.09 -6.45 86.08
N ASP A 103 21.19 -7.70 85.61
CA ASP A 103 22.47 -8.40 85.39
C ASP A 103 23.27 -7.70 84.28
N GLU A 104 22.62 -7.25 83.21
CA GLU A 104 23.28 -6.53 82.12
C GLU A 104 23.67 -5.10 82.53
N GLN A 105 22.83 -4.37 83.27
CA GLN A 105 23.18 -3.06 83.85
C GLN A 105 24.38 -3.14 84.79
N THR A 106 24.51 -4.23 85.55
CA THR A 106 25.65 -4.46 86.46
C THR A 106 26.94 -4.72 85.67
N LYS A 107 26.86 -5.45 84.55
CA LYS A 107 27.99 -5.61 83.61
C LYS A 107 28.39 -4.30 82.93
N THR A 108 27.41 -3.49 82.50
CA THR A 108 27.67 -2.19 81.88
C THR A 108 28.31 -1.23 82.89
N GLN A 109 27.87 -1.22 84.16
CA GLN A 109 28.49 -0.43 85.22
C GLN A 109 29.92 -0.89 85.53
N GLN A 110 30.19 -2.20 85.61
CA GLN A 110 31.55 -2.70 85.81
C GLN A 110 32.48 -2.38 84.64
N ALA A 111 31.97 -2.43 83.39
CA ALA A 111 32.72 -2.01 82.21
C ALA A 111 32.99 -0.48 82.19
N THR A 112 32.03 0.32 82.67
CA THR A 112 32.14 1.79 82.73
C THR A 112 33.11 2.24 83.83
N GLU A 113 33.14 1.57 84.98
CA GLU A 113 34.11 1.86 86.05
C GLU A 113 35.52 1.40 85.67
N LYS A 114 35.67 0.26 84.96
CA LYS A 114 36.96 -0.15 84.39
C LYS A 114 37.46 0.80 83.30
N ALA A 115 36.55 1.39 82.51
CA ALA A 115 36.85 2.44 81.54
C ALA A 115 37.23 3.77 82.22
N LYS A 116 36.56 4.16 83.31
CA LYS A 116 36.96 5.31 84.14
C LYS A 116 38.32 5.13 84.81
N GLU A 117 38.64 3.92 85.28
CA GLU A 117 39.94 3.64 85.90
C GLU A 117 41.09 3.69 84.86
N ASN A 118 40.85 3.23 83.63
CA ASN A 118 41.79 3.37 82.52
C ASN A 118 41.92 4.83 82.05
N LEU A 119 40.81 5.58 81.99
CA LEU A 119 40.81 7.01 81.67
C LEU A 119 41.51 7.84 82.76
N ALA A 120 41.38 7.47 84.04
CA ALA A 120 42.08 8.12 85.15
C ALA A 120 43.60 7.85 85.12
N LYS A 121 44.03 6.64 84.74
CA LYS A 121 45.45 6.31 84.52
C LYS A 121 46.03 7.05 83.31
N GLU A 122 45.24 7.25 82.25
CA GLU A 122 45.64 8.01 81.06
C GLU A 122 45.66 9.54 81.32
N MET A 123 44.68 10.06 82.08
CA MET A 123 44.62 11.45 82.52
C MET A 123 45.77 11.81 83.47
N ALA A 124 46.16 10.93 84.39
CA ALA A 124 47.33 11.15 85.27
C ALA A 124 48.67 11.14 84.50
N ALA A 125 48.77 10.37 83.40
CA ALA A 125 49.92 10.41 82.50
C ALA A 125 49.94 11.69 81.65
N LYS A 126 48.77 12.17 81.21
CA LYS A 126 48.62 13.44 80.47
C LYS A 126 48.82 14.67 81.37
N GLU A 127 48.38 14.65 82.62
CA GLU A 127 48.54 15.76 83.58
C GLU A 127 50.02 15.96 83.99
N LYS A 128 50.81 14.88 84.00
CA LYS A 128 52.27 14.93 84.17
C LYS A 128 52.97 15.54 82.94
N ALA A 129 52.48 15.29 81.73
CA ALA A 129 52.97 15.89 80.49
C ALA A 129 52.49 17.36 80.30
N VAL A 130 51.29 17.70 80.79
CA VAL A 130 50.73 19.06 80.77
C VAL A 130 51.47 19.97 81.75
N LYS A 131 51.82 19.52 82.96
CA LYS A 131 52.68 20.30 83.89
C LYS A 131 54.09 20.55 83.35
N GLU A 132 54.59 19.71 82.45
CA GLU A 132 55.88 19.87 81.77
C GLU A 132 55.79 20.81 80.54
N LEU A 133 54.58 21.02 79.99
CA LEU A 133 54.26 21.90 78.86
C LEU A 133 53.74 23.28 79.29
N GLU A 134 53.03 23.40 80.41
CA GLU A 134 52.57 24.66 81.00
C GLU A 134 53.74 25.53 81.48
N ALA A 135 54.89 24.93 81.80
CA ALA A 135 56.15 25.65 82.05
C ALA A 135 56.81 26.22 80.76
N LYS A 136 56.31 25.85 79.56
CA LYS A 136 56.87 26.27 78.26
C LYS A 136 55.93 27.14 77.40
N LEU A 137 54.69 27.42 77.81
CA LEU A 137 53.66 28.01 76.94
C LEU A 137 53.11 29.37 77.40
N ALA A 138 53.97 30.25 77.90
CA ALA A 138 53.64 31.66 78.12
C ALA A 138 53.88 32.49 76.83
N ASN A 139 53.10 32.25 75.77
CA ASN A 139 52.93 33.21 74.63
C ASN A 139 51.79 32.77 73.68
N ASP A 140 50.75 33.60 73.48
CA ASP A 140 49.54 33.28 72.69
C ASP A 140 49.67 33.76 71.21
N LYS A 141 49.29 32.91 70.24
CA LYS A 141 49.47 33.14 68.78
C LYS A 141 48.15 33.58 68.12
N ILE A 142 48.21 34.65 67.32
CA ILE A 142 47.12 35.14 66.46
C ILE A 142 47.04 34.30 65.16
N LEU A 143 45.83 33.93 64.71
CA LEU A 143 45.59 33.12 63.51
C LEU A 143 45.16 33.96 62.29
N ASN A 144 45.68 33.62 61.10
CA ASN A 144 45.21 34.21 59.84
C ASN A 144 43.99 33.45 59.26
N ARG A 145 43.30 34.05 58.27
CA ARG A 145 42.09 33.49 57.64
C ARG A 145 42.23 32.01 57.23
N ASN A 146 43.33 31.64 56.56
CA ASN A 146 43.53 30.26 56.10
C ASN A 146 43.77 29.29 57.26
N GLU A 147 44.44 29.74 58.32
CA GLU A 147 44.64 28.96 59.55
C GLU A 147 43.29 28.77 60.29
N VAL A 148 42.43 29.78 60.33
CA VAL A 148 41.06 29.67 60.87
C VAL A 148 40.20 28.74 60.02
N LEU A 149 40.22 28.87 58.70
CA LEU A 149 39.47 28.00 57.76
C LEU A 149 39.84 26.53 57.96
N LYS A 150 41.15 26.24 58.00
CA LYS A 150 41.66 24.89 58.22
C LYS A 150 41.23 24.35 59.58
N PHE A 151 41.28 25.17 60.62
CA PHE A 151 40.88 24.81 61.97
C PHE A 151 39.36 24.54 62.08
N ALA A 152 38.53 25.36 61.44
CA ALA A 152 37.08 25.20 61.38
C ALA A 152 36.66 23.91 60.62
N LEU A 153 37.26 23.66 59.45
CA LEU A 153 37.02 22.43 58.67
C LEU A 153 37.43 21.17 59.45
N GLN A 154 38.61 21.20 60.09
CA GLN A 154 39.08 20.08 60.93
C GLN A 154 38.18 19.83 62.14
N SER A 155 37.44 20.85 62.60
CA SER A 155 36.48 20.75 63.69
C SER A 155 35.08 20.29 63.24
N GLY A 156 34.92 19.93 61.96
CA GLY A 156 33.69 19.33 61.43
C GLY A 156 32.68 20.30 60.83
N LEU A 157 33.03 21.58 60.66
CA LEU A 157 32.12 22.57 60.04
C LEU A 157 32.03 22.37 58.51
N PRO A 158 30.82 22.43 57.91
CA PRO A 158 30.67 22.33 56.45
C PRO A 158 31.40 23.47 55.72
N GLN A 159 31.85 23.21 54.49
CA GLN A 159 32.78 24.10 53.78
C GLN A 159 32.31 25.56 53.62
N GLY A 160 31.02 25.79 53.35
CA GLY A 160 30.46 27.15 53.29
C GLY A 160 30.56 27.88 54.64
N TRP A 161 30.31 27.18 55.74
CA TRP A 161 30.35 27.73 57.10
C TRP A 161 31.76 27.94 57.62
N ALA A 162 32.67 27.02 57.30
CA ALA A 162 34.08 27.18 57.65
C ALA A 162 34.72 28.38 56.91
N ASN A 163 34.33 28.63 55.65
CA ASN A 163 34.74 29.82 54.90
C ASN A 163 34.23 31.11 55.55
N GLU A 164 32.94 31.17 55.89
CA GLU A 164 32.37 32.34 56.56
C GLU A 164 33.01 32.62 57.93
N LEU A 165 33.25 31.59 58.73
CA LEU A 165 33.88 31.73 60.05
C LEU A 165 35.34 32.19 59.95
N ALA A 166 36.04 31.76 58.88
CA ALA A 166 37.39 32.18 58.59
C ALA A 166 37.49 33.67 58.24
N ASP A 167 36.50 34.21 57.53
CA ASP A 167 36.40 35.64 57.22
C ASP A 167 36.14 36.48 58.47
N ASP A 168 35.21 36.04 59.32
CA ASP A 168 34.76 36.78 60.51
C ASP A 168 35.81 36.80 61.64
N LEU A 169 36.66 35.77 61.75
CA LEU A 169 37.58 35.59 62.88
C LEU A 169 39.06 35.66 62.51
N GLN A 170 39.39 36.12 61.30
CA GLN A 170 40.78 36.37 60.94
C GLN A 170 41.43 37.39 61.90
N ASN A 171 42.68 37.14 62.27
CA ASN A 171 43.47 37.94 63.21
C ASN A 171 42.98 37.90 64.67
N LYS A 172 42.21 36.86 65.05
CA LYS A 172 41.86 36.57 66.44
C LYS A 172 42.83 35.58 67.07
N SER A 173 42.89 35.59 68.40
CA SER A 173 43.72 34.63 69.15
C SER A 173 43.26 33.20 68.88
N LYS A 174 44.18 32.24 68.92
CA LYS A 174 43.82 30.82 68.76
C LYS A 174 42.79 30.37 69.80
N ALA A 175 42.82 30.94 71.01
CA ALA A 175 41.83 30.68 72.06
C ALA A 175 40.43 31.17 71.68
N GLU A 176 40.29 32.41 71.20
CA GLU A 176 38.99 32.96 70.75
C GLU A 176 38.44 32.20 69.53
N VAL A 177 39.31 31.81 68.59
CA VAL A 177 38.91 31.02 67.41
C VAL A 177 38.40 29.63 67.83
N ALA A 178 39.01 29.03 68.85
CA ALA A 178 38.55 27.74 69.40
C ALA A 178 37.16 27.85 70.04
N ASP A 179 36.90 28.91 70.80
CA ASP A 179 35.59 29.15 71.44
C ASP A 179 34.47 29.40 70.42
N GLU A 180 34.73 30.19 69.36
CA GLU A 180 33.71 30.46 68.35
C GLU A 180 33.45 29.28 67.39
N VAL A 181 34.46 28.44 67.12
CA VAL A 181 34.27 27.16 66.41
C VAL A 181 33.37 26.21 67.21
N LEU A 182 33.48 26.21 68.54
CA LEU A 182 32.59 25.44 69.43
C LEU A 182 31.15 25.97 69.37
N ASN A 183 30.96 27.30 69.27
CA ASN A 183 29.63 27.94 69.15
C ASN A 183 29.01 27.86 67.75
N ALA A 184 29.78 27.56 66.71
CA ALA A 184 29.34 27.61 65.32
C ALA A 184 28.19 26.61 65.00
N HIS A 185 28.15 25.44 65.63
CA HIS A 185 27.09 24.45 65.42
C HIS A 185 25.71 24.97 65.85
N LYS A 186 25.64 25.73 66.95
CA LYS A 186 24.40 26.36 67.42
C LYS A 186 23.95 27.47 66.48
N THR A 187 24.90 28.29 66.00
CA THR A 187 24.63 29.32 65.00
C THR A 187 24.08 28.72 63.70
N ILE A 188 24.58 27.55 63.28
CA ILE A 188 24.06 26.82 62.11
C ILE A 188 22.58 26.48 62.27
N THR A 189 22.22 25.86 63.40
CA THR A 189 20.84 25.48 63.70
C THR A 189 19.92 26.70 63.75
N LEU A 190 20.36 27.81 64.35
CA LEU A 190 19.59 29.05 64.40
C LEU A 190 19.34 29.68 63.02
N ARG A 191 20.33 29.64 62.09
CA ARG A 191 20.11 30.13 60.72
C ARG A 191 19.16 29.24 59.93
N GLN A 192 19.26 27.92 60.10
CA GLN A 192 18.35 26.97 59.45
C GLN A 192 16.91 27.18 59.92
N LEU A 193 16.71 27.34 61.23
CA LEU A 193 15.42 27.68 61.81
C LEU A 193 14.88 28.99 61.21
N ALA A 194 15.68 30.06 61.20
CA ALA A 194 15.28 31.34 60.61
C ALA A 194 14.89 31.23 59.12
N ARG A 195 15.62 30.45 58.32
CA ARG A 195 15.28 30.18 56.91
C ARG A 195 13.95 29.44 56.76
N ASN A 196 13.66 28.47 57.63
CA ASN A 196 12.40 27.73 57.61
C ASN A 196 11.20 28.65 57.91
N TYR A 197 11.38 29.64 58.78
CA TYR A 197 10.38 30.67 59.07
C TYR A 197 10.25 31.73 57.98
N GLY A 198 11.30 31.85 57.18
CA GLY A 198 11.24 32.47 55.89
C GLY A 198 12.18 33.65 55.68
N LEU A 199 13.15 33.83 56.56
CA LEU A 199 14.15 34.86 56.39
C LEU A 199 15.03 34.52 55.17
N ASN A 200 15.39 35.51 54.38
CA ASN A 200 16.39 35.35 53.33
C ASN A 200 17.75 35.01 53.96
N ASN A 201 18.75 34.71 53.14
CA ASN A 201 20.06 34.30 53.63
C ASN A 201 20.75 35.34 54.52
N GLN A 202 20.61 36.65 54.23
CA GLN A 202 21.23 37.71 55.01
C GLN A 202 20.51 37.91 56.36
N ASP A 203 19.19 37.98 56.35
CA ASP A 203 18.37 38.15 57.54
C ASP A 203 18.47 36.93 58.46
N ALA A 204 18.50 35.71 57.91
CA ALA A 204 18.71 34.50 58.68
C ALA A 204 20.10 34.49 59.35
N ARG A 205 21.12 35.01 58.66
CA ARG A 205 22.46 35.20 59.22
C ARG A 205 22.45 36.21 60.38
N GLN A 206 21.80 37.35 60.18
CA GLN A 206 21.69 38.39 61.18
C GLN A 206 20.93 37.88 62.42
N PHE A 207 19.80 37.20 62.21
CA PHE A 207 19.01 36.59 63.26
C PHE A 207 19.83 35.63 64.13
N ALA A 208 20.61 34.74 63.51
CA ALA A 208 21.44 33.80 64.27
C ALA A 208 22.59 34.49 65.03
N ARG A 209 23.14 35.60 64.50
CA ARG A 209 24.15 36.40 65.21
C ARG A 209 23.54 37.08 66.45
N GLU A 210 22.36 37.66 66.31
CA GLU A 210 21.65 38.35 67.39
C GLU A 210 21.19 37.39 68.49
N ASN A 211 20.88 36.14 68.14
CA ASN A 211 20.33 35.13 69.05
C ASN A 211 21.36 34.07 69.47
N LYS A 212 22.67 34.30 69.32
CA LYS A 212 23.72 33.28 69.57
C LYS A 212 23.68 32.72 71.00
N ASN A 213 23.29 33.55 71.97
CA ASN A 213 23.24 33.18 73.39
C ASN A 213 21.88 32.60 73.82
N SER A 214 20.82 32.75 73.02
CA SER A 214 19.47 32.25 73.31
C SER A 214 19.39 30.73 73.18
N THR A 215 18.46 30.08 73.88
CA THR A 215 18.11 28.68 73.61
C THR A 215 17.36 28.54 72.28
N LEU A 216 17.26 27.31 71.75
CA LEU A 216 16.55 27.09 70.47
C LEU A 216 15.06 27.43 70.58
N ASP A 217 14.41 27.03 71.68
CA ASP A 217 13.00 27.32 71.96
C ASP A 217 12.72 28.84 72.08
N GLU A 218 13.63 29.59 72.71
CA GLU A 218 13.51 31.06 72.80
C GLU A 218 13.62 31.72 71.42
N ALA A 219 14.53 31.24 70.57
CA ALA A 219 14.68 31.73 69.21
C ALA A 219 13.48 31.35 68.30
N GLU A 220 12.94 30.14 68.46
CA GLU A 220 11.73 29.69 67.76
C GLU A 220 10.51 30.52 68.15
N THR A 221 10.31 30.76 69.45
CA THR A 221 9.23 31.62 69.94
C THR A 221 9.33 33.04 69.37
N LEU A 222 10.55 33.58 69.26
CA LEU A 222 10.78 34.90 68.66
C LEU A 222 10.45 34.91 67.16
N LEU A 223 10.85 33.87 66.41
CA LEU A 223 10.53 33.78 64.98
C LEU A 223 9.02 33.58 64.73
N GLU A 224 8.35 32.78 65.55
CA GLU A 224 6.89 32.61 65.47
C GLU A 224 6.18 33.94 65.74
N SER A 225 6.64 34.72 66.73
CA SER A 225 6.08 36.04 67.01
C SER A 225 6.28 37.06 65.86
N ARG A 226 7.28 36.85 65.00
CA ARG A 226 7.60 37.70 63.83
C ARG A 226 7.13 37.11 62.51
N ARG A 227 6.42 35.97 62.52
CA ARG A 227 6.06 35.22 61.31
C ARG A 227 5.28 36.06 60.30
N ASP A 228 4.29 36.81 60.76
CA ASP A 228 3.47 37.66 59.88
C ASP A 228 4.30 38.78 59.25
N GLU A 229 5.25 39.37 60.00
CA GLU A 229 6.18 40.38 59.50
C GLU A 229 7.07 39.80 58.39
N ILE A 230 7.59 38.58 58.60
CA ILE A 230 8.43 37.88 57.62
C ILE A 230 7.64 37.57 56.33
N GLN A 231 6.40 37.10 56.45
CA GLN A 231 5.55 36.82 55.28
C GLN A 231 5.14 38.11 54.55
N GLN A 232 4.83 39.19 55.27
CA GLN A 232 4.55 40.50 54.67
C GLN A 232 5.75 41.02 53.88
N LYS A 233 6.98 40.94 54.44
CA LYS A 233 8.21 41.34 53.74
C LYS A 233 8.45 40.53 52.45
N ARG A 234 8.17 39.22 52.47
CA ARG A 234 8.23 38.36 51.26
C ARG A 234 7.22 38.77 50.20
N GLN A 235 5.97 39.00 50.61
CA GLN A 235 4.92 39.40 49.68
C GLN A 235 5.20 40.77 49.07
N LEU A 236 5.73 41.70 49.86
CA LEU A 236 6.19 43.00 49.37
C LEU A 236 7.31 42.82 48.33
N LEU A 237 8.32 41.98 48.60
CA LEU A 237 9.37 41.67 47.62
C LEU A 237 8.79 41.08 46.33
N ILE A 238 7.89 40.09 46.41
CA ILE A 238 7.23 39.51 45.23
C ILE A 238 6.52 40.60 44.43
N ASN A 239 5.73 41.45 45.09
CA ASN A 239 4.98 42.52 44.44
C ASN A 239 5.91 43.55 43.77
N GLU A 240 7.01 43.91 44.43
CA GLU A 240 8.01 44.84 43.89
C GLU A 240 8.75 44.25 42.69
N ILE A 241 9.24 43.01 42.77
CA ILE A 241 9.93 42.35 41.66
C ILE A 241 8.96 42.09 40.49
N PHE A 242 7.71 41.75 40.77
CA PHE A 242 6.67 41.61 39.75
C PHE A 242 6.42 42.92 39.00
N ALA A 243 6.31 44.04 39.72
CA ALA A 243 6.14 45.35 39.10
C ALA A 243 7.35 45.72 38.23
N LEU A 244 8.56 45.50 38.73
CA LEU A 244 9.81 45.73 37.99
C LEU A 244 9.93 44.83 36.75
N ALA A 245 9.54 43.57 36.84
CA ALA A 245 9.53 42.63 35.72
C ALA A 245 8.54 43.08 34.62
N LYS A 246 7.34 43.55 35.01
CA LYS A 246 6.38 44.13 34.05
C LYS A 246 6.90 45.42 33.43
N GLU A 247 7.55 46.29 34.19
CA GLU A 247 8.17 47.52 33.68
C GLU A 247 9.27 47.21 32.66
N LYS A 248 10.03 46.13 32.88
CA LYS A 248 11.04 45.60 31.95
C LYS A 248 10.45 44.82 30.76
N GLY A 249 9.12 44.81 30.60
CA GLY A 249 8.45 44.27 29.42
C GLY A 249 8.13 42.77 29.49
N LEU A 250 8.28 42.10 30.64
CA LEU A 250 7.81 40.71 30.75
C LEU A 250 6.28 40.66 30.75
N PRO A 251 5.67 39.69 30.04
CA PRO A 251 4.24 39.45 30.11
C PRO A 251 3.86 39.02 31.53
N GLU A 252 2.62 39.30 31.91
CA GLU A 252 2.13 39.19 33.30
C GLU A 252 2.38 37.83 33.94
N TRP A 253 2.10 36.72 33.24
CA TRP A 253 2.32 35.38 33.75
C TRP A 253 3.80 35.08 34.02
N GLU A 254 4.69 35.59 33.18
CA GLU A 254 6.13 35.35 33.24
C GLU A 254 6.77 36.21 34.32
N ALA A 255 6.37 37.48 34.40
CA ALA A 255 6.75 38.39 35.49
C ALA A 255 6.35 37.83 36.86
N HIS A 256 5.15 37.25 36.96
CA HIS A 256 4.66 36.64 38.20
C HIS A 256 5.49 35.41 38.59
N ASN A 257 5.73 34.50 37.65
CA ASN A 257 6.54 33.30 37.88
C ASN A 257 7.98 33.65 38.27
N PHE A 258 8.57 34.64 37.59
CA PHE A 258 9.90 35.14 37.89
C PHE A 258 9.98 35.68 39.33
N ALA A 259 9.06 36.58 39.70
CA ALA A 259 9.04 37.19 41.03
C ALA A 259 8.81 36.16 42.15
N TYR A 260 7.87 35.23 41.94
CA TYR A 260 7.58 34.18 42.91
C TYR A 260 8.80 33.28 43.15
N GLY A 261 9.55 32.94 42.10
CA GLY A 261 10.76 32.12 42.19
C GLY A 261 11.95 32.78 42.90
N ARG A 262 11.85 34.06 43.29
CA ARG A 262 12.90 34.83 43.99
C ARG A 262 12.43 35.39 45.34
N ASN A 263 11.33 34.87 45.88
CA ASN A 263 10.74 35.30 47.15
C ASN A 263 11.59 35.00 48.41
N HIS A 264 12.77 34.39 48.26
CA HIS A 264 13.70 34.04 49.34
C HIS A 264 15.08 34.70 49.19
N THR A 265 15.29 35.50 48.14
CA THR A 265 16.51 36.28 47.94
C THR A 265 16.35 37.67 48.56
N ASP A 266 17.45 38.41 48.67
CA ASP A 266 17.37 39.86 48.85
C ASP A 266 16.93 40.54 47.54
N LYS A 267 16.50 41.79 47.66
CA LYS A 267 15.99 42.58 46.54
C LYS A 267 17.05 42.86 45.48
N GLU A 268 18.30 43.11 45.87
CA GLU A 268 19.37 43.45 44.94
C GLU A 268 19.67 42.26 44.03
N SER A 269 19.81 41.07 44.61
CA SER A 269 20.03 39.82 43.88
C SER A 269 18.85 39.47 42.96
N ALA A 270 17.61 39.65 43.42
CA ALA A 270 16.43 39.42 42.58
C ALA A 270 16.36 40.36 41.36
N VAL A 271 16.80 41.61 41.53
CA VAL A 271 16.86 42.59 40.44
C VAL A 271 18.00 42.26 39.47
N GLU A 272 19.15 41.79 39.96
CA GLU A 272 20.25 41.32 39.11
C GLU A 272 19.83 40.13 38.25
N ASP A 273 19.22 39.10 38.84
CA ASP A 273 18.68 37.95 38.12
C ASP A 273 17.67 38.38 37.05
N LEU A 274 16.83 39.38 37.35
CA LEU A 274 15.83 39.89 36.40
C LEU A 274 16.48 40.58 35.22
N ASN A 275 17.52 41.38 35.47
CA ASN A 275 18.28 42.02 34.40
C ASN A 275 18.94 40.97 33.51
N ASN A 276 19.58 39.96 34.09
CA ASN A 276 20.20 38.87 33.33
C ASN A 276 19.17 38.11 32.49
N TYR A 277 18.02 37.77 33.08
CA TYR A 277 16.93 37.07 32.39
C TYR A 277 16.38 37.86 31.20
N VAL A 278 16.12 39.17 31.38
CA VAL A 278 15.63 40.05 30.30
C VAL A 278 16.66 40.16 29.18
N THR A 279 17.95 40.31 29.53
CA THR A 279 19.04 40.40 28.58
C THR A 279 19.18 39.10 27.76
N GLU A 280 19.25 37.94 28.42
CA GLU A 280 19.34 36.63 27.76
C GLU A 280 18.15 36.39 26.82
N LYS A 281 16.94 36.79 27.24
CA LYS A 281 15.73 36.68 26.41
C LYS A 281 15.81 37.56 25.16
N ALA A 282 16.23 38.81 25.30
CA ALA A 282 16.37 39.74 24.18
C ALA A 282 17.47 39.28 23.19
N GLU A 283 18.57 38.75 23.69
CA GLU A 283 19.64 38.14 22.88
C GLU A 283 19.12 36.91 22.12
N ARG A 284 18.35 36.04 22.79
CA ARG A 284 17.73 34.86 22.17
C ARG A 284 16.74 35.25 21.06
N GLU A 285 15.91 36.26 21.29
CA GLU A 285 14.98 36.77 20.28
C GLU A 285 15.70 37.37 19.07
N THR A 286 16.77 38.14 19.32
CA THR A 286 17.62 38.69 18.26
C THR A 286 18.24 37.57 17.42
N LYS A 287 18.80 36.53 18.06
CA LYS A 287 19.38 35.38 17.37
C LYS A 287 18.36 34.62 16.52
N ILE A 288 17.13 34.45 16.99
CA ILE A 288 16.05 33.82 16.19
C ILE A 288 15.79 34.63 14.93
N ASN A 289 15.61 35.95 15.07
CA ASN A 289 15.31 36.82 13.93
C ASN A 289 16.46 36.82 12.90
N GLU A 290 17.70 36.89 13.36
CA GLU A 290 18.87 36.78 12.47
C GLU A 290 18.92 35.45 11.71
N LEU A 291 18.59 34.33 12.36
CA LEU A 291 18.55 33.01 11.71
C LEU A 291 17.40 32.89 10.70
N ILE A 292 16.25 33.51 10.99
CA ILE A 292 15.12 33.57 10.06
C ILE A 292 15.49 34.38 8.82
N ASP A 293 16.06 35.57 9.01
CA ASP A 293 16.46 36.43 7.90
C ASP A 293 17.51 35.74 7.02
N LEU A 294 18.50 35.09 7.64
CA LEU A 294 19.52 34.31 6.93
C LEU A 294 18.90 33.14 6.14
N ALA A 295 17.91 32.45 6.70
CA ALA A 295 17.21 31.37 6.02
C ALA A 295 16.37 31.87 4.83
N LYS A 296 15.70 33.01 4.98
CA LYS A 296 14.94 33.68 3.91
C LYS A 296 15.84 34.16 2.78
N GLU A 297 17.00 34.73 3.09
CA GLU A 297 18.02 35.09 2.10
C GLU A 297 18.49 33.89 1.27
N LYS A 298 18.45 32.68 1.85
CA LYS A 298 18.76 31.41 1.18
C LYS A 298 17.58 30.80 0.43
N GLY A 299 16.43 31.48 0.37
CA GLY A 299 15.28 31.11 -0.45
C GLY A 299 14.27 30.18 0.22
N LEU A 300 14.35 30.00 1.54
CA LEU A 300 13.35 29.29 2.34
C LEU A 300 12.11 30.16 2.54
N GLU A 301 10.93 29.54 2.56
CA GLU A 301 9.68 30.24 2.82
C GLU A 301 9.49 30.56 4.32
N ASP A 302 8.55 31.45 4.66
CA ASP A 302 8.40 32.00 6.02
C ASP A 302 8.30 30.93 7.11
N TRP A 303 7.49 29.90 6.90
CA TRP A 303 7.34 28.80 7.86
C TRP A 303 8.61 27.95 7.97
N GLU A 304 9.29 27.70 6.85
CA GLU A 304 10.51 26.89 6.81
C GLU A 304 11.67 27.61 7.52
N ALA A 305 11.80 28.92 7.30
CA ALA A 305 12.78 29.77 7.96
C ALA A 305 12.54 29.82 9.48
N GLN A 306 11.28 29.93 9.92
CA GLN A 306 10.91 29.89 11.34
C GLN A 306 11.28 28.55 11.99
N ASN A 307 10.99 27.44 11.30
CA ASN A 307 11.31 26.10 11.80
C ASN A 307 12.84 25.88 11.87
N PHE A 308 13.58 26.31 10.84
CA PHE A 308 15.04 26.26 10.83
C PHE A 308 15.64 27.04 12.00
N ALA A 309 15.19 28.28 12.25
CA ALA A 309 15.70 29.12 13.33
C ALA A 309 15.46 28.52 14.71
N ASN A 310 14.28 27.95 14.95
CA ASN A 310 13.96 27.28 16.22
C ASN A 310 14.80 26.03 16.47
N GLN A 311 15.11 25.25 15.43
CA GLN A 311 15.94 24.04 15.54
C GLN A 311 17.43 24.35 15.75
N ASN A 312 17.89 25.52 15.33
CA ASN A 312 19.31 25.90 15.33
C ASN A 312 19.65 26.99 16.35
N ILE A 313 18.75 27.29 17.28
CA ILE A 313 18.93 28.40 18.22
C ILE A 313 20.07 28.17 19.21
N ASP A 314 20.32 26.93 19.61
CA ASP A 314 21.41 26.58 20.52
C ASP A 314 22.71 26.24 19.78
N ASN A 315 22.66 26.13 18.45
CA ASN A 315 23.83 25.86 17.62
C ASN A 315 24.72 27.11 17.51
N ASP A 316 26.02 26.88 17.34
CA ASP A 316 26.92 27.95 16.95
C ASP A 316 26.66 28.36 15.48
N LYS A 317 27.12 29.56 15.12
CA LYS A 317 26.87 30.15 13.80
C LYS A 317 27.37 29.28 12.65
N SER A 318 28.49 28.56 12.82
CA SER A 318 29.05 27.70 11.77
C SER A 318 28.16 26.48 11.54
N SER A 319 27.76 25.80 12.61
CA SER A 319 26.90 24.61 12.54
C SER A 319 25.51 24.94 11.97
N ALA A 320 24.93 26.09 12.36
CA ALA A 320 23.67 26.56 11.79
C ALA A 320 23.79 26.84 10.28
N LEU A 321 24.88 27.49 9.85
CA LEU A 321 25.10 27.82 8.45
C LEU A 321 25.32 26.58 7.56
N GLU A 322 26.02 25.56 8.07
CA GLU A 322 26.19 24.29 7.37
C GLU A 322 24.83 23.60 7.15
N THR A 323 24.02 23.50 8.21
CA THR A 323 22.67 22.92 8.17
C THR A 323 21.78 23.68 7.16
N LEU A 324 21.86 25.01 7.16
CA LEU A 324 21.10 25.84 6.21
C LEU A 324 21.51 25.59 4.76
N ASN A 325 22.82 25.50 4.48
CA ASN A 325 23.30 25.27 3.13
C ASN A 325 22.89 23.88 2.61
N GLN A 326 22.89 22.85 3.47
CA GLN A 326 22.39 21.53 3.10
C GLN A 326 20.90 21.56 2.77
N LEU A 327 20.09 22.16 3.64
CA LEU A 327 18.64 22.29 3.44
C LEU A 327 18.30 23.09 2.17
N ALA A 328 18.99 24.21 1.93
CA ALA A 328 18.81 25.02 0.73
C ALA A 328 19.20 24.24 -0.54
N ALA A 329 20.28 23.46 -0.51
CA ALA A 329 20.71 22.64 -1.64
C ALA A 329 19.72 21.51 -1.96
N GLU A 330 19.14 20.87 -0.94
CA GLU A 330 18.09 19.86 -1.09
C GLU A 330 16.83 20.46 -1.70
N LYS A 331 16.37 21.62 -1.20
CA LYS A 331 15.21 22.34 -1.74
C LYS A 331 15.39 22.79 -3.18
N GLU A 332 16.58 23.29 -3.52
CA GLU A 332 16.89 23.67 -4.91
C GLU A 332 16.88 22.44 -5.82
N LYS A 333 17.38 21.30 -5.36
CA LYS A 333 17.30 20.03 -6.11
C LYS A 333 15.85 19.59 -6.34
N GLU A 334 14.99 19.67 -5.33
CA GLU A 334 13.55 19.37 -5.46
C GLU A 334 12.86 20.31 -6.46
N ARG A 335 13.15 21.62 -6.39
CA ARG A 335 12.61 22.62 -7.34
C ARG A 335 13.06 22.35 -8.78
N LEU A 336 14.34 22.04 -8.98
CA LEU A 336 14.87 21.69 -10.30
C LEU A 336 14.25 20.39 -10.83
N GLN A 337 13.98 19.42 -9.96
CA GLN A 337 13.31 18.17 -10.31
C GLN A 337 11.84 18.41 -10.72
N ALA A 338 11.08 19.15 -9.92
CA ALA A 338 9.71 19.53 -10.24
C ALA A 338 9.62 20.32 -11.56
N ARG A 339 10.58 21.22 -11.81
CA ARG A 339 10.67 21.97 -13.07
C ARG A 339 10.92 21.05 -14.28
N LYS A 340 11.76 20.02 -14.14
CA LYS A 340 11.98 19.03 -15.22
C LYS A 340 10.72 18.21 -15.50
N GLU A 341 10.03 17.76 -14.46
CA GLU A 341 8.76 17.02 -14.61
C GLU A 341 7.71 17.87 -15.33
N GLU A 342 7.61 19.17 -15.00
CA GLU A 342 6.74 20.12 -15.69
C GLU A 342 7.12 20.25 -17.18
N GLN A 343 8.41 20.42 -17.49
CA GLN A 343 8.89 20.51 -18.87
C GLN A 343 8.60 19.24 -19.68
N ILE A 344 8.72 18.06 -19.08
CA ILE A 344 8.37 16.80 -19.73
C ILE A 344 6.85 16.73 -19.97
N ARG A 345 6.04 17.20 -19.02
CA ARG A 345 4.58 17.23 -19.17
C ARG A 345 4.13 18.17 -20.28
N GLU A 346 4.65 19.40 -20.31
CA GLU A 346 4.38 20.38 -21.38
C GLU A 346 4.79 19.83 -22.76
N LEU A 347 5.94 19.16 -22.83
CA LEU A 347 6.39 18.48 -24.04
C LEU A 347 5.40 17.38 -24.47
N ALA A 348 4.99 16.52 -23.54
CA ALA A 348 4.04 15.44 -23.81
C ALA A 348 2.66 15.97 -24.25
N GLU A 349 2.18 17.07 -23.65
CA GLU A 349 0.94 17.74 -24.05
C GLU A 349 1.02 18.29 -25.47
N ASN A 350 2.12 18.93 -25.84
CA ASN A 350 2.34 19.42 -27.19
C ASN A 350 2.32 18.26 -28.21
N TYR A 351 3.03 17.17 -27.93
CA TYR A 351 3.05 15.99 -28.80
C TYR A 351 1.67 15.36 -28.93
N LYS A 352 0.96 15.18 -27.82
CA LYS A 352 -0.42 14.68 -27.81
C LYS A 352 -1.32 15.51 -28.72
N ASN A 353 -1.33 16.82 -28.53
CA ASN A 353 -2.23 17.72 -29.26
C ASN A 353 -1.86 17.82 -30.76
N THR A 354 -0.58 17.67 -31.10
CA THR A 354 -0.09 17.85 -32.47
C THR A 354 -0.14 16.57 -33.30
N TYR A 355 0.30 15.44 -32.73
CA TYR A 355 0.55 14.22 -33.51
C TYR A 355 -0.46 13.10 -33.24
N PHE A 356 -1.11 13.07 -32.08
CA PHE A 356 -2.04 12.01 -31.71
C PHE A 356 -3.20 12.54 -30.82
N PRO A 357 -3.98 13.53 -31.31
CA PRO A 357 -4.99 14.23 -30.49
C PRO A 357 -6.14 13.34 -30.03
N ASN A 358 -6.43 12.26 -30.77
CA ASN A 358 -7.52 11.33 -30.51
C ASN A 358 -7.12 10.14 -29.64
N VAL A 359 -5.84 10.05 -29.23
CA VAL A 359 -5.35 9.00 -28.31
C VAL A 359 -5.72 9.40 -26.88
N HIS A 360 -7.00 9.24 -26.54
CA HIS A 360 -7.56 9.70 -25.27
C HIS A 360 -6.95 9.03 -24.04
N HIS A 361 -6.43 7.81 -24.20
CA HIS A 361 -5.78 7.04 -23.14
C HIS A 361 -4.31 7.45 -22.91
N PHE A 362 -3.75 8.37 -23.71
CA PHE A 362 -2.45 8.96 -23.42
C PHE A 362 -2.56 9.98 -22.28
N ASN A 363 -2.07 9.60 -21.10
CA ASN A 363 -2.00 10.44 -19.91
C ASN A 363 -0.63 11.13 -19.80
N THR A 364 -0.62 12.45 -19.99
CA THR A 364 0.60 13.27 -19.96
C THR A 364 1.23 13.35 -18.57
N TRP A 365 0.41 13.26 -17.51
CA TRP A 365 0.89 13.25 -16.13
C TRP A 365 1.61 11.93 -15.81
N GLU A 366 1.04 10.79 -16.18
CA GLU A 366 1.68 9.48 -16.01
C GLU A 366 2.95 9.37 -16.84
N PHE A 367 2.94 9.89 -18.07
CA PHE A 367 4.14 9.94 -18.91
C PHE A 367 5.26 10.75 -18.25
N ALA A 368 4.94 11.94 -17.70
CA ALA A 368 5.92 12.76 -16.99
C ALA A 368 6.46 12.06 -15.74
N GLN A 369 5.59 11.42 -14.95
CA GLN A 369 6.01 10.67 -13.76
C GLN A 369 6.90 9.47 -14.09
N LYS A 370 6.60 8.72 -15.16
CA LYS A 370 7.43 7.60 -15.66
C LYS A 370 8.82 8.08 -16.10
N ASN A 371 8.91 9.31 -16.62
CA ASN A 371 10.13 9.87 -17.18
C ASN A 371 10.83 10.89 -16.29
N LYS A 372 10.39 11.06 -15.04
CA LYS A 372 10.90 12.09 -14.13
C LYS A 372 12.40 12.04 -13.89
N ASP A 373 12.97 10.83 -13.86
CA ASP A 373 14.39 10.62 -13.61
C ASP A 373 15.24 10.63 -14.89
N LYS A 374 14.60 10.76 -16.07
CA LYS A 374 15.27 10.76 -17.37
C LYS A 374 15.58 12.19 -17.87
N PRO A 375 16.61 12.36 -18.71
CA PRO A 375 16.80 13.60 -19.46
C PRO A 375 15.61 13.92 -20.37
N LEU A 376 15.33 15.21 -20.57
CA LEU A 376 14.25 15.69 -21.45
C LEU A 376 14.35 15.11 -22.87
N GLU A 377 15.57 14.94 -23.40
CA GLU A 377 15.80 14.36 -24.74
C GLU A 377 15.43 12.87 -24.82
N GLU A 378 15.57 12.11 -23.73
CA GLU A 378 15.13 10.71 -23.70
C GLU A 378 13.61 10.62 -23.70
N ALA A 379 12.94 11.46 -22.90
CA ALA A 379 11.48 11.56 -22.92
C ALA A 379 10.95 11.97 -24.31
N LYS A 380 11.63 12.93 -24.97
CA LYS A 380 11.32 13.31 -26.35
C LYS A 380 11.50 12.16 -27.33
N THR A 381 12.57 11.37 -27.16
CA THR A 381 12.83 10.20 -28.02
C THR A 381 11.70 9.17 -27.89
N GLU A 382 11.19 8.92 -26.69
CA GLU A 382 10.04 8.03 -26.46
C GLU A 382 8.76 8.55 -27.16
N LEU A 383 8.52 9.87 -27.14
CA LEU A 383 7.39 10.49 -27.87
C LEU A 383 7.54 10.40 -29.40
N GLU A 384 8.74 10.60 -29.94
CA GLU A 384 9.01 10.41 -31.38
C GLU A 384 8.85 8.95 -31.82
N GLN A 385 9.15 8.00 -30.92
CA GLN A 385 8.86 6.58 -31.17
C GLN A 385 7.36 6.33 -31.31
N TYR A 386 6.52 6.88 -30.41
CA TYR A 386 5.05 6.75 -30.54
C TYR A 386 4.53 7.35 -31.85
N LYS A 387 5.02 8.53 -32.23
CA LYS A 387 4.68 9.15 -33.50
C LYS A 387 5.08 8.28 -34.70
N THR A 388 6.31 7.77 -34.71
CA THR A 388 6.82 6.88 -35.77
C THR A 388 6.03 5.56 -35.80
N ASN A 389 5.67 5.02 -34.64
CA ASN A 389 4.84 3.81 -34.55
C ASN A 389 3.45 4.07 -35.14
N ARG A 390 2.82 5.21 -34.84
CA ARG A 390 1.52 5.58 -35.43
C ARG A 390 1.58 5.57 -36.95
N GLU A 391 2.60 6.18 -37.55
CA GLU A 391 2.79 6.20 -39.01
C GLU A 391 2.90 4.79 -39.61
N LYS A 392 3.69 3.91 -38.97
CA LYS A 392 3.83 2.50 -39.40
C LYS A 392 2.53 1.73 -39.25
N ILE A 393 1.81 1.93 -38.15
CA ILE A 393 0.51 1.28 -37.91
C ILE A 393 -0.52 1.75 -38.93
N THR A 394 -0.53 3.04 -39.28
CA THR A 394 -1.37 3.57 -40.37
C THR A 394 -1.06 2.87 -41.70
N GLU A 395 0.21 2.63 -42.02
CA GLU A 395 0.58 1.89 -43.23
C GLU A 395 0.10 0.44 -43.19
N LEU A 396 0.30 -0.25 -42.06
CA LEU A 396 -0.15 -1.63 -41.86
C LEU A 396 -1.68 -1.75 -41.96
N ALA A 397 -2.42 -0.80 -41.37
CA ALA A 397 -3.88 -0.80 -41.32
C ALA A 397 -4.56 -0.56 -42.68
N LYS A 398 -3.82 -0.24 -43.75
CA LYS A 398 -4.39 -0.08 -45.11
C LYS A 398 -5.16 -1.31 -45.59
N ILE A 399 -4.74 -2.52 -45.17
CA ILE A 399 -5.44 -3.77 -45.50
C ILE A 399 -6.91 -3.75 -45.04
N LEU A 400 -7.24 -3.07 -43.94
CA LEU A 400 -8.61 -2.94 -43.46
C LEU A 400 -9.49 -2.13 -44.43
N THR A 401 -8.90 -1.18 -45.15
CA THR A 401 -9.61 -0.44 -46.21
C THR A 401 -9.99 -1.37 -47.36
N GLU A 402 -9.08 -2.27 -47.74
CA GLU A 402 -9.31 -3.28 -48.80
C GLU A 402 -10.39 -4.29 -48.38
N LEU A 403 -10.52 -4.53 -47.07
CA LEU A 403 -11.58 -5.34 -46.46
C LEU A 403 -12.89 -4.57 -46.25
N ASN A 404 -12.99 -3.34 -46.77
CA ASN A 404 -14.17 -2.47 -46.66
C ASN A 404 -14.57 -2.15 -45.20
N VAL A 405 -13.59 -2.12 -44.30
CA VAL A 405 -13.78 -1.60 -42.93
C VAL A 405 -13.94 -0.08 -42.99
N GLY A 406 -14.92 0.45 -42.26
CA GLY A 406 -15.21 1.88 -42.25
C GLY A 406 -14.04 2.70 -41.70
N SER A 407 -13.74 3.85 -42.32
CA SER A 407 -12.62 4.72 -41.95
C SER A 407 -12.59 5.10 -40.46
N TYR A 408 -13.76 5.27 -39.84
CA TYR A 408 -13.87 5.51 -38.40
C TYR A 408 -13.24 4.39 -37.57
N TYR A 409 -13.54 3.12 -37.89
CA TYR A 409 -13.00 1.96 -37.17
C TYR A 409 -11.50 1.80 -37.41
N ILE A 410 -11.02 2.12 -38.62
CA ILE A 410 -9.59 2.10 -38.94
C ILE A 410 -8.84 3.15 -38.11
N GLU A 411 -9.35 4.38 -37.98
CA GLU A 411 -8.73 5.39 -37.12
C GLU A 411 -8.77 4.99 -35.64
N GLN A 412 -9.87 4.39 -35.16
CA GLN A 412 -9.95 3.85 -33.80
C GLN A 412 -8.88 2.78 -33.56
N PHE A 413 -8.69 1.87 -34.51
CA PHE A 413 -7.63 0.85 -34.45
C PHE A 413 -6.24 1.51 -34.36
N ILE A 414 -5.95 2.50 -35.21
CA ILE A 414 -4.66 3.23 -35.20
C ILE A 414 -4.45 3.91 -33.84
N ASP A 415 -5.46 4.61 -33.33
CA ASP A 415 -5.36 5.36 -32.08
C ASP A 415 -5.15 4.41 -30.88
N GLN A 416 -5.86 3.28 -30.81
CA GLN A 416 -5.71 2.27 -29.76
C GLN A 416 -4.34 1.60 -29.78
N ASN A 417 -3.70 1.50 -30.94
CA ASN A 417 -2.40 0.84 -31.10
C ASN A 417 -1.21 1.81 -31.12
N THR A 418 -1.44 3.13 -31.06
CA THR A 418 -0.35 4.13 -31.16
C THR A 418 0.70 4.02 -30.05
N LEU A 419 0.28 3.64 -28.83
CA LEU A 419 1.16 3.59 -27.66
C LEU A 419 1.75 2.20 -27.38
N VAL A 420 1.33 1.16 -28.12
CA VAL A 420 1.84 -0.21 -27.94
C VAL A 420 3.04 -0.47 -28.86
N SER A 421 3.66 -1.64 -28.69
CA SER A 421 4.74 -2.08 -29.58
C SER A 421 4.21 -2.40 -30.98
N LEU A 422 5.06 -2.30 -32.00
CA LEU A 422 4.68 -2.67 -33.38
C LEU A 422 4.31 -4.16 -33.51
N GLU A 423 4.93 -5.03 -32.72
CA GLU A 423 4.63 -6.46 -32.69
C GLU A 423 3.21 -6.70 -32.16
N GLU A 424 2.84 -6.03 -31.07
CA GLU A 424 1.49 -6.10 -30.51
C GLU A 424 0.44 -5.48 -31.44
N ALA A 425 0.77 -4.35 -32.07
CA ALA A 425 -0.11 -3.74 -33.08
C ALA A 425 -0.34 -4.67 -34.28
N GLN A 426 0.67 -5.43 -34.71
CA GLN A 426 0.52 -6.42 -35.78
C GLN A 426 -0.41 -7.57 -35.36
N ILE A 427 -0.26 -8.08 -34.12
CA ILE A 427 -1.16 -9.12 -33.59
C ILE A 427 -2.61 -8.63 -33.54
N ASN A 428 -2.81 -7.36 -33.13
CA ASN A 428 -4.14 -6.76 -33.10
C ASN A 428 -4.69 -6.57 -34.51
N LEU A 429 -3.86 -6.19 -35.49
CA LEU A 429 -4.26 -6.07 -36.88
C LEU A 429 -4.68 -7.43 -37.47
N ASP A 430 -3.92 -8.49 -37.19
CA ASP A 430 -4.21 -9.83 -37.71
C ASP A 430 -5.59 -10.31 -37.25
N LYS A 431 -5.96 -10.04 -35.98
CA LYS A 431 -7.30 -10.33 -35.46
C LYS A 431 -8.39 -9.53 -36.17
N GLU A 432 -8.18 -8.22 -36.33
CA GLU A 432 -9.14 -7.34 -36.98
C GLU A 432 -9.36 -7.74 -38.46
N VAL A 433 -8.29 -8.17 -39.13
CA VAL A 433 -8.32 -8.72 -40.49
C VAL A 433 -9.13 -10.00 -40.53
N ASP A 434 -8.90 -10.95 -39.62
CA ASP A 434 -9.65 -12.20 -39.55
C ASP A 434 -11.15 -11.95 -39.30
N GLU A 435 -11.49 -11.05 -38.38
CA GLU A 435 -12.87 -10.67 -38.09
C GLU A 435 -13.55 -9.99 -39.30
N ALA A 436 -12.85 -9.07 -39.97
CA ALA A 436 -13.36 -8.44 -41.17
C ALA A 436 -13.61 -9.47 -42.29
N ILE A 437 -12.72 -10.45 -42.46
CA ILE A 437 -12.90 -11.54 -43.43
C ILE A 437 -14.11 -12.42 -43.07
N ILE A 438 -14.30 -12.76 -41.79
CA ILE A 438 -15.47 -13.53 -41.32
C ILE A 438 -16.77 -12.78 -41.64
N ASN A 439 -16.80 -11.47 -41.39
CA ASN A 439 -17.95 -10.61 -41.71
C ASN A 439 -18.23 -10.56 -43.22
N LEU A 440 -17.19 -10.44 -44.05
CA LEU A 440 -17.33 -10.47 -45.51
C LEU A 440 -17.86 -11.81 -46.04
N LYS A 441 -17.53 -12.92 -45.36
CA LYS A 441 -18.01 -14.27 -45.72
C LYS A 441 -19.45 -14.49 -45.26
N GLY A 442 -19.87 -13.89 -44.15
CA GLY A 442 -21.19 -14.11 -43.56
C GLY A 442 -21.38 -15.50 -42.96
N THR A 443 -20.29 -16.23 -42.71
CA THR A 443 -20.32 -17.62 -42.19
C THR A 443 -20.50 -17.69 -40.68
N GLY A 444 -20.24 -16.58 -39.96
CA GLY A 444 -19.98 -16.62 -38.53
C GLY A 444 -18.77 -17.51 -38.20
N ASP A 445 -18.80 -18.14 -37.03
CA ASP A 445 -17.69 -18.95 -36.48
C ASP A 445 -17.58 -20.37 -37.07
N LYS A 446 -18.10 -20.60 -38.28
CA LYS A 446 -18.02 -21.93 -38.92
C LYS A 446 -16.56 -22.30 -39.20
N PRO A 447 -16.15 -23.56 -38.97
CA PRO A 447 -14.77 -24.00 -39.22
C PRO A 447 -14.44 -23.99 -40.72
N LEU A 448 -13.16 -23.92 -41.04
CA LEU A 448 -12.67 -24.06 -42.42
C LEU A 448 -12.90 -25.50 -42.94
N GLY A 449 -13.10 -25.62 -44.25
CA GLY A 449 -13.35 -26.90 -44.93
C GLY A 449 -14.78 -27.04 -45.46
N PHE A 450 -15.10 -28.24 -45.93
CA PHE A 450 -16.44 -28.57 -46.43
C PHE A 450 -17.35 -29.06 -45.30
N LEU A 451 -18.46 -28.38 -45.11
CA LEU A 451 -19.46 -28.64 -44.09
C LEU A 451 -20.75 -29.06 -44.78
N THR A 452 -21.12 -30.33 -44.66
CA THR A 452 -22.33 -30.85 -45.29
C THR A 452 -23.55 -30.67 -44.39
N LYS A 453 -24.70 -30.40 -45.01
CA LYS A 453 -26.03 -30.37 -44.37
C LYS A 453 -26.08 -29.56 -43.07
N GLN A 454 -25.43 -28.39 -43.06
CA GLN A 454 -25.52 -27.43 -41.97
C GLN A 454 -26.96 -26.90 -41.84
N ASP A 455 -27.35 -26.59 -40.61
CA ASP A 455 -28.68 -26.06 -40.27
C ASP A 455 -29.83 -26.93 -40.82
N HIS A 456 -29.62 -28.25 -40.86
CA HIS A 456 -30.63 -29.19 -41.35
C HIS A 456 -31.89 -29.15 -40.50
N SER A 457 -33.00 -28.78 -41.13
CA SER A 457 -34.29 -28.56 -40.51
C SER A 457 -35.37 -29.27 -41.29
N ILE A 458 -36.26 -29.96 -40.57
CA ILE A 458 -37.51 -30.52 -41.10
C ILE A 458 -38.65 -29.90 -40.30
N ARG A 459 -39.57 -29.20 -40.97
CA ARG A 459 -40.69 -28.50 -40.35
C ARG A 459 -41.99 -28.81 -41.07
N ASN A 460 -43.08 -28.87 -40.32
CA ASN A 460 -44.42 -28.89 -40.90
C ASN A 460 -44.95 -27.45 -40.88
N GLU A 461 -45.36 -26.96 -42.04
CA GLU A 461 -45.95 -25.64 -42.22
C GLU A 461 -47.42 -25.79 -42.64
N PRO A 462 -48.35 -25.00 -42.06
CA PRO A 462 -49.74 -25.03 -42.47
C PRO A 462 -49.89 -24.47 -43.89
N ILE A 463 -50.73 -25.12 -44.69
CA ILE A 463 -51.22 -24.60 -45.96
C ILE A 463 -52.46 -23.79 -45.65
N ILE A 464 -52.40 -22.47 -45.89
CA ILE A 464 -53.50 -21.54 -45.63
C ILE A 464 -54.19 -21.19 -46.96
N GLU A 465 -55.48 -21.51 -47.06
CA GLU A 465 -56.34 -21.10 -48.16
C GLU A 465 -57.56 -20.36 -47.60
N ASN A 466 -57.84 -19.16 -48.12
CA ASN A 466 -58.94 -18.31 -47.65
C ASN A 466 -58.96 -18.13 -46.11
N ASP A 467 -57.80 -17.84 -45.52
CA ASP A 467 -57.57 -17.69 -44.08
C ASP A 467 -57.90 -18.94 -43.22
N ARG A 468 -57.97 -20.13 -43.83
CA ARG A 468 -58.15 -21.41 -43.13
C ARG A 468 -56.97 -22.33 -43.39
N GLU A 469 -56.52 -23.01 -42.34
CA GLU A 469 -55.61 -24.14 -42.47
C GLU A 469 -56.35 -25.31 -43.12
N VAL A 470 -55.93 -25.67 -44.32
CA VAL A 470 -56.56 -26.75 -45.12
C VAL A 470 -55.75 -28.04 -45.10
N ALA A 471 -54.44 -27.96 -44.91
CA ALA A 471 -53.52 -29.08 -44.85
C ALA A 471 -52.15 -28.65 -44.28
N ASN A 472 -51.20 -29.59 -44.19
CA ASN A 472 -49.81 -29.33 -43.81
C ASN A 472 -48.86 -29.75 -44.92
N LYS A 473 -47.82 -28.95 -45.15
CA LYS A 473 -46.67 -29.30 -46.00
C LYS A 473 -45.45 -29.55 -45.14
N THR A 474 -44.62 -30.52 -45.51
CA THR A 474 -43.32 -30.77 -44.87
C THR A 474 -42.23 -30.07 -45.67
N VAL A 475 -41.48 -29.19 -45.01
CA VAL A 475 -40.35 -28.45 -45.59
C VAL A 475 -39.06 -28.95 -44.95
N THR A 476 -38.13 -29.43 -45.78
CA THR A 476 -36.76 -29.82 -45.40
C THR A 476 -35.77 -28.84 -46.01
N THR A 477 -34.88 -28.29 -45.20
CA THR A 477 -33.83 -27.36 -45.66
C THR A 477 -32.50 -27.68 -45.03
N TYR A 478 -31.41 -27.47 -45.76
CA TYR A 478 -30.05 -27.46 -45.22
C TYR A 478 -29.12 -26.66 -46.14
N ALA A 479 -27.92 -26.35 -45.66
CA ALA A 479 -26.85 -25.73 -46.45
C ALA A 479 -25.59 -26.61 -46.48
N ASP A 480 -25.02 -26.86 -47.66
CA ASP A 480 -23.65 -27.32 -47.80
C ASP A 480 -22.74 -26.10 -47.97
N ILE A 481 -21.70 -26.00 -47.16
CA ILE A 481 -20.84 -24.82 -47.08
C ILE A 481 -19.40 -25.24 -47.30
N TYR A 482 -18.75 -24.72 -48.33
CA TYR A 482 -17.30 -24.82 -48.44
C TYR A 482 -16.66 -23.51 -47.97
N ASN A 483 -16.12 -23.56 -46.76
CA ASN A 483 -15.60 -22.41 -46.04
C ASN A 483 -14.07 -22.37 -46.14
N GLN A 484 -13.53 -21.48 -46.97
CA GLN A 484 -12.09 -21.31 -47.17
C GLN A 484 -11.57 -20.12 -46.33
N LYS A 485 -10.27 -19.87 -46.31
CA LYS A 485 -9.71 -18.78 -45.48
C LYS A 485 -10.29 -17.43 -45.88
N TYR A 486 -10.30 -17.12 -47.18
CA TYR A 486 -10.72 -15.81 -47.71
C TYR A 486 -12.10 -15.81 -48.35
N SER A 487 -12.67 -16.98 -48.63
CA SER A 487 -13.91 -17.12 -49.39
C SER A 487 -14.87 -18.16 -48.83
N VAL A 488 -16.13 -18.08 -49.23
CA VAL A 488 -17.14 -19.10 -48.98
C VAL A 488 -18.04 -19.30 -50.19
N ILE A 489 -18.46 -20.55 -50.41
CA ILE A 489 -19.52 -20.92 -51.34
C ILE A 489 -20.54 -21.79 -50.62
N THR A 490 -21.83 -21.52 -50.85
CA THR A 490 -22.94 -22.18 -50.15
C THR A 490 -23.93 -22.77 -51.16
N GLY A 491 -24.26 -24.05 -51.00
CA GLY A 491 -25.35 -24.73 -51.69
C GLY A 491 -26.55 -24.91 -50.76
N ASN A 492 -27.68 -24.32 -51.10
CA ASN A 492 -28.90 -24.39 -50.31
C ASN A 492 -29.82 -25.47 -50.88
N TYR A 493 -30.19 -26.42 -50.05
CA TYR A 493 -31.19 -27.43 -50.34
C TYR A 493 -32.54 -27.03 -49.77
N ASN A 494 -33.58 -27.20 -50.58
CA ASN A 494 -34.97 -27.07 -50.15
C ASN A 494 -35.81 -28.19 -50.77
N LYS A 495 -36.55 -28.90 -49.92
CA LYS A 495 -37.55 -29.88 -50.31
C LYS A 495 -38.87 -29.57 -49.64
N THR A 496 -39.93 -29.44 -50.43
CA THR A 496 -41.30 -29.28 -49.95
C THR A 496 -42.14 -30.47 -50.40
N VAL A 497 -42.82 -31.11 -49.46
CA VAL A 497 -43.76 -32.21 -49.71
C VAL A 497 -45.13 -31.74 -49.26
N GLU A 498 -46.06 -31.56 -50.18
CA GLU A 498 -47.39 -31.02 -49.90
C GLU A 498 -48.50 -31.90 -50.49
N PRO A 499 -49.60 -32.12 -49.77
CA PRO A 499 -50.77 -32.79 -50.32
C PRO A 499 -51.50 -31.88 -51.30
N TYR A 500 -52.05 -32.47 -52.36
CA TYR A 500 -52.97 -31.79 -53.27
C TYR A 500 -54.08 -32.75 -53.70
N THR A 501 -55.21 -32.20 -54.14
CA THR A 501 -56.32 -32.96 -54.72
C THR A 501 -56.23 -32.92 -56.24
N GLU A 502 -56.33 -34.09 -56.87
CA GLU A 502 -56.40 -34.22 -58.33
C GLU A 502 -57.71 -34.91 -58.72
N ILE A 503 -58.30 -34.48 -59.84
CA ILE A 503 -59.46 -35.15 -60.43
C ILE A 503 -58.94 -36.28 -61.32
N GLU A 504 -59.14 -37.53 -60.91
CA GLU A 504 -58.80 -38.70 -61.69
C GLU A 504 -60.04 -39.22 -62.43
N TYR A 505 -59.93 -39.36 -63.75
CA TYR A 505 -60.97 -39.97 -64.57
C TYR A 505 -60.72 -41.47 -64.72
N TYR A 506 -61.77 -42.29 -64.58
CA TYR A 506 -61.66 -43.75 -64.61
C TYR A 506 -62.81 -44.40 -65.37
N TYR A 507 -62.58 -45.66 -65.77
CA TYR A 507 -63.58 -46.55 -66.37
C TYR A 507 -63.94 -47.65 -65.36
N GLU A 508 -65.21 -47.98 -65.24
CA GLU A 508 -65.69 -49.17 -64.54
C GLU A 508 -65.87 -50.35 -65.51
N GLU A 509 -66.08 -51.54 -64.95
CA GLU A 509 -66.33 -52.75 -65.72
C GLU A 509 -67.63 -52.62 -66.51
N GLY A 510 -67.54 -52.59 -67.85
CA GLY A 510 -68.68 -52.37 -68.76
C GLY A 510 -68.64 -51.04 -69.52
N ASP A 511 -67.75 -50.11 -69.17
CA ASP A 511 -67.58 -48.86 -69.91
C ASP A 511 -66.89 -49.07 -71.28
N ASP A 512 -67.28 -48.27 -72.27
CA ASP A 512 -66.63 -48.26 -73.59
C ASP A 512 -65.25 -47.57 -73.51
N LYS A 513 -64.19 -48.38 -73.58
CA LYS A 513 -62.79 -47.93 -73.52
C LYS A 513 -62.37 -47.04 -74.70
N ASN A 514 -63.17 -46.92 -75.75
CA ASN A 514 -62.94 -46.02 -76.89
C ASN A 514 -63.64 -44.65 -76.72
N SER A 515 -64.43 -44.46 -75.67
CA SER A 515 -65.10 -43.18 -75.34
C SER A 515 -64.34 -42.43 -74.24
N SER A 516 -64.43 -41.09 -74.19
CA SER A 516 -63.79 -40.33 -73.11
C SER A 516 -64.39 -40.74 -71.75
N PRO A 517 -63.59 -40.94 -70.69
CA PRO A 517 -64.11 -41.36 -69.40
C PRO A 517 -65.01 -40.27 -68.82
N PHE A 518 -66.27 -40.61 -68.52
CA PHE A 518 -67.26 -39.67 -67.98
C PHE A 518 -67.28 -39.63 -66.44
N ARG A 519 -66.61 -40.58 -65.78
CA ARG A 519 -66.54 -40.67 -64.33
C ARG A 519 -65.25 -40.03 -63.84
N SER A 520 -65.36 -39.29 -62.74
CA SER A 520 -64.22 -38.74 -62.02
C SER A 520 -64.34 -39.00 -60.53
N ARG A 521 -63.20 -39.04 -59.87
CA ARG A 521 -63.07 -39.02 -58.41
C ARG A 521 -61.98 -38.04 -58.02
N GLU A 522 -62.16 -37.38 -56.89
CA GLU A 522 -61.06 -36.66 -56.26
C GLU A 522 -60.16 -37.65 -55.55
N VAL A 523 -58.88 -37.61 -55.87
CA VAL A 523 -57.83 -38.40 -55.19
C VAL A 523 -56.86 -37.45 -54.53
N SER A 524 -56.57 -37.71 -53.26
CA SER A 524 -55.48 -37.05 -52.55
C SER A 524 -54.15 -37.61 -53.06
N LYS A 525 -53.28 -36.74 -53.56
CA LYS A 525 -51.92 -37.07 -53.97
C LYS A 525 -50.94 -36.17 -53.23
N THR A 526 -49.65 -36.43 -53.42
CA THR A 526 -48.57 -35.65 -52.84
C THR A 526 -47.69 -35.10 -53.94
N ARG A 527 -47.38 -33.80 -53.87
CA ARG A 527 -46.42 -33.15 -54.75
C ARG A 527 -45.13 -32.92 -53.97
N THR A 528 -44.02 -33.35 -54.55
CA THR A 528 -42.67 -33.09 -54.00
C THR A 528 -41.98 -32.06 -54.88
N SER A 529 -41.61 -30.90 -54.32
CA SER A 529 -40.75 -29.93 -54.97
C SER A 529 -39.38 -30.00 -54.31
N GLU A 530 -38.34 -30.33 -55.06
CA GLU A 530 -36.97 -30.42 -54.56
C GLU A 530 -36.05 -29.51 -55.40
N THR A 531 -35.25 -28.70 -54.72
CA THR A 531 -34.35 -27.74 -55.36
C THR A 531 -33.03 -27.68 -54.61
N TYR A 532 -31.95 -27.53 -55.38
CA TYR A 532 -30.65 -27.16 -54.86
C TYR A 532 -30.11 -26.01 -55.65
N THR A 533 -29.81 -24.92 -54.95
CA THR A 533 -29.33 -23.70 -55.55
C THR A 533 -28.02 -23.36 -54.91
N VAL A 534 -26.99 -23.16 -55.72
CA VAL A 534 -25.74 -22.64 -55.22
C VAL A 534 -25.86 -21.14 -55.25
N ASP A 535 -25.86 -20.54 -54.06
CA ASP A 535 -25.78 -19.11 -53.88
C ASP A 535 -24.40 -18.66 -54.35
N ALA A 536 -24.31 -18.48 -55.66
CA ALA A 536 -23.39 -17.57 -56.31
C ALA A 536 -24.16 -16.41 -56.96
N GLY A 537 -25.44 -16.24 -56.60
CA GLY A 537 -26.36 -15.23 -57.13
C GLY A 537 -26.98 -15.56 -58.47
N SER A 538 -28.16 -14.99 -58.72
CA SER A 538 -28.88 -15.01 -60.01
C SER A 538 -28.18 -14.16 -61.09
N TYR A 539 -27.23 -13.32 -60.67
CA TYR A 539 -26.13 -12.80 -61.46
C TYR A 539 -24.86 -13.48 -60.93
N PRO A 540 -23.86 -13.83 -61.77
CA PRO A 540 -22.62 -14.37 -61.25
C PRO A 540 -22.10 -13.34 -60.24
N GLY A 541 -22.00 -13.63 -58.95
CA GLY A 541 -21.66 -12.55 -58.00
C GLY A 541 -21.74 -12.79 -56.49
N HIS A 542 -22.49 -13.76 -55.97
CA HIS A 542 -22.64 -13.97 -54.52
C HIS A 542 -21.78 -15.11 -53.98
N THR A 543 -20.54 -15.22 -54.43
CA THR A 543 -19.49 -15.83 -53.60
C THR A 543 -19.04 -14.76 -52.61
N ASN A 544 -19.07 -15.05 -51.32
CA ASN A 544 -18.77 -14.10 -50.26
C ASN A 544 -17.31 -14.24 -49.79
N GLY A 545 -16.76 -13.15 -49.26
CA GLY A 545 -15.38 -13.10 -48.75
C GLY A 545 -14.54 -11.95 -49.32
N PHE A 546 -13.24 -11.98 -49.01
CA PHE A 546 -12.29 -10.95 -49.40
C PHE A 546 -11.88 -11.10 -50.87
N LYS A 547 -12.57 -10.39 -51.76
CA LYS A 547 -12.27 -10.41 -53.21
C LYS A 547 -10.89 -9.80 -53.48
N THR A 548 -10.10 -10.45 -54.33
CA THR A 548 -8.74 -9.98 -54.65
C THR A 548 -8.77 -8.60 -55.33
N PRO A 549 -8.06 -7.59 -54.79
CA PRO A 549 -7.89 -6.29 -55.44
C PRO A 549 -7.26 -6.43 -56.83
N VAL A 550 -7.76 -5.67 -57.80
CA VAL A 550 -7.37 -5.80 -59.22
C VAL A 550 -5.88 -5.50 -59.44
N ASP A 551 -5.34 -4.55 -58.70
CA ASP A 551 -3.93 -4.13 -58.72
C ASP A 551 -2.99 -5.13 -58.02
N LYS A 552 -3.53 -6.01 -57.17
CA LYS A 552 -2.80 -7.10 -56.51
C LYS A 552 -2.98 -8.47 -57.18
N PHE A 553 -3.76 -8.53 -58.26
CA PHE A 553 -3.90 -9.77 -59.02
C PHE A 553 -2.58 -10.12 -59.70
N PRO A 554 -2.07 -11.37 -59.60
CA PRO A 554 -0.80 -11.74 -60.20
C PRO A 554 -0.79 -11.48 -61.72
N SER A 555 0.34 -10.99 -62.23
CA SER A 555 0.50 -10.58 -63.63
C SER A 555 1.24 -11.57 -64.50
N GLU A 556 1.90 -12.58 -63.91
CA GLU A 556 2.73 -13.55 -64.62
C GLU A 556 2.72 -14.92 -63.92
N GLY A 557 3.18 -15.93 -64.66
CA GLY A 557 3.27 -17.31 -64.19
C GLY A 557 1.95 -18.08 -64.26
N ARG A 558 1.97 -19.32 -63.79
CA ARG A 558 0.84 -20.26 -63.81
C ARG A 558 0.66 -20.89 -62.44
N ALA A 559 -0.59 -21.11 -62.04
CA ALA A 559 -0.89 -21.82 -60.81
C ALA A 559 -2.14 -22.68 -60.95
N THR A 560 -2.18 -23.78 -60.19
CA THR A 560 -3.35 -24.66 -60.10
C THR A 560 -4.03 -24.45 -58.75
N TYR A 561 -5.34 -24.24 -58.78
CA TYR A 561 -6.22 -24.20 -57.63
C TYR A 561 -6.82 -25.59 -57.44
N THR A 562 -6.68 -26.12 -56.23
CA THR A 562 -7.22 -27.44 -55.88
C THR A 562 -8.19 -27.29 -54.71
N GLY A 563 -9.28 -28.04 -54.73
CA GLY A 563 -10.26 -27.96 -53.66
C GLY A 563 -11.49 -28.82 -53.89
N VAL A 564 -12.63 -28.31 -53.46
CA VAL A 564 -13.88 -29.05 -53.36
C VAL A 564 -14.85 -28.56 -54.43
N ALA A 565 -15.54 -29.50 -55.06
CA ALA A 565 -16.77 -29.27 -55.79
C ALA A 565 -17.90 -30.03 -55.10
N PHE A 566 -19.14 -29.61 -55.24
CA PHE A 566 -20.26 -30.29 -54.59
C PHE A 566 -21.60 -29.96 -55.23
N ASP A 567 -22.52 -30.91 -55.13
CA ASP A 567 -23.94 -30.73 -55.37
C ASP A 567 -24.74 -31.33 -54.20
N ALA A 568 -26.07 -31.39 -54.31
CA ALA A 568 -26.91 -31.92 -53.25
C ALA A 568 -26.65 -33.39 -52.89
N LYS A 569 -26.05 -34.17 -53.79
CA LYS A 569 -25.82 -35.61 -53.57
C LYS A 569 -24.45 -35.89 -53.01
N LYS A 570 -23.42 -35.21 -53.54
CA LYS A 570 -22.05 -35.65 -53.29
C LYS A 570 -21.06 -34.49 -53.33
N GLN A 571 -20.02 -34.66 -52.53
CA GLN A 571 -18.77 -33.92 -52.63
C GLN A 571 -17.86 -34.54 -53.71
N GLY A 572 -17.38 -33.70 -54.62
CA GLY A 572 -16.32 -33.98 -55.58
C GLY A 572 -15.10 -33.08 -55.36
N GLU A 573 -14.25 -33.03 -56.38
CA GLU A 573 -12.96 -32.33 -56.34
C GLU A 573 -12.87 -31.31 -57.48
N LEU A 574 -12.20 -30.18 -57.22
CA LEU A 574 -11.88 -29.15 -58.20
C LEU A 574 -10.38 -29.15 -58.49
N SER A 575 -10.02 -29.09 -59.78
CA SER A 575 -8.68 -28.71 -60.25
C SER A 575 -8.83 -27.63 -61.33
N TYR A 576 -8.36 -26.42 -61.06
CA TYR A 576 -8.48 -25.27 -61.96
C TYR A 576 -7.14 -24.57 -62.17
N THR A 577 -6.66 -24.48 -63.39
CA THR A 577 -5.38 -23.85 -63.73
C THR A 577 -5.61 -22.45 -64.26
N VAL A 578 -4.83 -21.49 -63.76
CA VAL A 578 -4.79 -20.11 -64.25
C VAL A 578 -3.42 -19.82 -64.83
N ASP A 579 -3.41 -19.25 -66.02
CA ASP A 579 -2.29 -18.55 -66.61
C ASP A 579 -2.47 -17.05 -66.38
N PHE A 580 -1.64 -16.47 -65.51
CA PHE A 580 -1.76 -15.06 -65.13
C PHE A 580 -1.25 -14.11 -66.21
N ALA A 581 -0.29 -14.57 -67.03
CA ALA A 581 0.25 -13.79 -68.14
C ALA A 581 -0.79 -13.67 -69.26
N ASP A 582 -1.38 -14.79 -69.66
CA ASP A 582 -2.40 -14.83 -70.70
C ASP A 582 -3.79 -14.43 -70.19
N ARG A 583 -3.96 -14.29 -68.86
CA ARG A 583 -5.23 -14.05 -68.17
C ARG A 583 -6.30 -15.04 -68.60
N LYS A 584 -5.95 -16.32 -68.56
CA LYS A 584 -6.85 -17.41 -68.95
C LYS A 584 -6.90 -18.47 -67.87
N GLY A 585 -8.03 -19.15 -67.76
CA GLY A 585 -8.13 -20.30 -66.88
C GLY A 585 -9.05 -21.38 -67.43
N SER A 586 -8.75 -22.62 -67.05
CA SER A 586 -9.54 -23.81 -67.38
C SER A 586 -9.42 -24.81 -66.24
N GLY A 587 -10.31 -25.80 -66.18
CA GLY A 587 -10.25 -26.79 -65.12
C GLY A 587 -11.12 -28.01 -65.33
N LYS A 588 -11.22 -28.80 -64.27
CA LYS A 588 -11.99 -30.04 -64.24
C LYS A 588 -12.60 -30.22 -62.86
N ILE A 589 -13.83 -30.74 -62.83
CA ILE A 589 -14.50 -31.24 -61.63
C ILE A 589 -14.65 -32.76 -61.78
N THR A 590 -14.27 -33.49 -60.73
CA THR A 590 -14.29 -34.96 -60.68
C THR A 590 -14.97 -35.45 -59.39
N GLY A 591 -15.22 -36.76 -59.29
CA GLY A 591 -15.77 -37.38 -58.07
C GLY A 591 -17.29 -37.26 -57.88
N LEU A 592 -17.98 -36.55 -58.78
CA LEU A 592 -19.44 -36.50 -58.88
C LEU A 592 -19.96 -37.65 -59.75
N ASP A 593 -19.77 -38.90 -59.32
CA ASP A 593 -19.99 -40.12 -60.14
C ASP A 593 -21.37 -40.20 -60.83
N HIS A 594 -22.40 -39.58 -60.24
CA HIS A 594 -23.75 -39.54 -60.79
C HIS A 594 -23.91 -38.60 -62.00
N ILE A 595 -23.02 -37.61 -62.16
CA ILE A 595 -22.93 -36.72 -63.34
C ILE A 595 -21.77 -37.15 -64.25
N GLY A 596 -20.68 -37.64 -63.66
CA GLY A 596 -19.41 -37.88 -64.33
C GLY A 596 -18.47 -36.68 -64.26
N ASP A 597 -17.36 -36.78 -64.97
CA ASP A 597 -16.36 -35.71 -65.04
C ASP A 597 -16.90 -34.49 -65.81
N ILE A 598 -16.62 -33.30 -65.29
CA ILE A 598 -17.05 -32.03 -65.87
C ILE A 598 -15.83 -31.21 -66.23
N THR A 599 -15.70 -30.89 -67.52
CA THR A 599 -14.64 -30.03 -68.05
C THR A 599 -15.09 -28.58 -68.01
N LEU A 600 -14.30 -27.73 -67.33
CA LEU A 600 -14.44 -26.26 -67.32
C LEU A 600 -13.52 -25.71 -68.41
N GLN A 601 -14.10 -25.35 -69.56
CA GLN A 601 -13.36 -24.95 -70.75
C GLN A 601 -12.56 -23.66 -70.52
N GLU A 602 -11.47 -23.47 -71.29
CA GLU A 602 -10.66 -22.26 -71.22
C GLU A 602 -11.50 -20.99 -71.42
N ALA A 603 -11.34 -20.04 -70.50
CA ALA A 603 -12.00 -18.74 -70.55
C ALA A 603 -11.09 -17.61 -70.10
N GLU A 604 -11.39 -16.41 -70.58
CA GLU A 604 -10.68 -15.17 -70.22
C GLU A 604 -11.01 -14.72 -68.79
N ILE A 605 -9.98 -14.24 -68.11
CA ILE A 605 -10.06 -13.62 -66.79
C ILE A 605 -10.12 -12.11 -66.98
N TYR A 606 -11.18 -11.50 -66.48
CA TYR A 606 -11.49 -10.09 -66.73
C TYR A 606 -11.78 -9.32 -65.44
N LYS A 607 -11.59 -8.01 -65.50
CA LYS A 607 -11.99 -7.07 -64.45
C LYS A 607 -13.50 -6.83 -64.52
N SER A 608 -14.20 -7.01 -63.42
CA SER A 608 -15.62 -6.67 -63.32
C SER A 608 -15.83 -5.15 -63.32
N ALA A 609 -16.64 -4.65 -64.26
CA ALA A 609 -17.04 -3.24 -64.29
C ALA A 609 -17.88 -2.82 -63.08
N SER A 610 -18.67 -3.73 -62.50
CA SER A 610 -19.61 -3.44 -61.41
C SER A 610 -19.06 -3.71 -60.02
N HIS A 611 -18.02 -4.54 -59.88
CA HIS A 611 -17.54 -5.00 -58.58
C HIS A 611 -16.04 -4.77 -58.33
N ASN A 612 -15.34 -4.14 -59.30
CA ASN A 612 -13.91 -3.84 -59.23
C ASN A 612 -13.04 -5.02 -58.73
N SER A 613 -13.37 -6.24 -59.18
CA SER A 613 -12.69 -7.48 -58.82
C SER A 613 -12.40 -8.33 -60.05
N MET A 614 -11.45 -9.27 -59.94
CA MET A 614 -11.09 -10.21 -61.02
C MET A 614 -12.04 -11.41 -61.05
N ARG A 615 -12.44 -11.84 -62.26
CA ARG A 615 -13.48 -12.85 -62.49
C ARG A 615 -13.19 -13.70 -63.72
N VAL A 616 -13.80 -14.87 -63.79
CA VAL A 616 -13.82 -15.71 -64.99
C VAL A 616 -15.22 -16.25 -65.24
N LYS A 617 -15.59 -16.35 -66.52
CA LYS A 617 -16.84 -16.96 -66.98
C LYS A 617 -16.56 -17.77 -68.25
N GLY A 618 -16.91 -19.05 -68.23
CA GLY A 618 -16.67 -19.96 -69.35
C GLY A 618 -17.75 -21.03 -69.48
N ASN A 619 -17.53 -21.97 -70.40
CA ASN A 619 -18.45 -23.08 -70.63
C ASN A 619 -18.04 -24.31 -69.80
N ALA A 620 -19.02 -25.07 -69.35
CA ALA A 620 -18.83 -26.32 -68.63
C ALA A 620 -19.55 -27.47 -69.37
N ILE A 621 -18.91 -28.64 -69.43
CA ILE A 621 -19.40 -29.80 -70.19
C ILE A 621 -19.23 -31.07 -69.35
N ALA A 622 -20.30 -31.84 -69.16
CA ALA A 622 -20.23 -33.16 -68.55
C ALA A 622 -20.08 -34.23 -69.64
N GLU A 623 -18.87 -34.77 -69.79
CA GLU A 623 -18.48 -35.60 -70.95
C GLU A 623 -19.28 -36.92 -71.03
N ALA A 624 -19.71 -37.46 -69.89
CA ALA A 624 -20.48 -38.69 -69.79
C ALA A 624 -21.90 -38.60 -70.41
N TRP A 625 -22.33 -37.42 -70.85
CA TRP A 625 -23.68 -37.15 -71.37
C TRP A 625 -23.72 -36.70 -72.82
N ASN A 626 -22.59 -36.68 -73.54
CA ASN A 626 -22.53 -36.25 -74.93
C ASN A 626 -23.55 -36.99 -75.83
N ASP A 627 -23.71 -38.30 -75.66
CA ASP A 627 -24.64 -39.13 -76.45
C ASP A 627 -26.09 -39.09 -75.94
N GLN A 628 -26.35 -38.38 -74.84
CA GLN A 628 -27.66 -38.27 -74.19
C GLN A 628 -28.15 -36.83 -74.20
N GLY A 629 -28.10 -36.23 -75.39
CA GLY A 629 -28.51 -34.84 -75.64
C GLY A 629 -27.51 -33.79 -75.17
N GLY A 630 -26.35 -34.20 -74.61
CA GLY A 630 -25.35 -33.31 -74.06
C GLY A 630 -25.79 -32.69 -72.73
N VAL A 631 -24.89 -32.66 -71.75
CA VAL A 631 -25.07 -31.86 -70.53
C VAL A 631 -24.02 -30.78 -70.52
N THR A 632 -24.45 -29.55 -70.77
CA THR A 632 -23.59 -28.38 -70.93
C THR A 632 -24.16 -27.18 -70.20
N GLY A 633 -23.31 -26.18 -69.96
CA GLY A 633 -23.74 -24.95 -69.32
C GLY A 633 -22.60 -23.96 -69.15
N GLU A 634 -22.77 -23.04 -68.21
CA GLU A 634 -21.77 -22.01 -67.90
C GLU A 634 -21.20 -22.22 -66.51
N TYR A 635 -19.92 -21.89 -66.34
CA TYR A 635 -19.31 -21.71 -65.03
C TYR A 635 -18.88 -20.25 -64.85
N ALA A 636 -18.91 -19.78 -63.61
CA ALA A 636 -18.39 -18.48 -63.24
C ALA A 636 -17.72 -18.54 -61.86
N ALA A 637 -16.60 -17.84 -61.71
CA ALA A 637 -15.85 -17.80 -60.45
C ALA A 637 -15.24 -16.41 -60.18
N ASN A 638 -14.97 -16.16 -58.89
CA ASN A 638 -14.24 -15.00 -58.40
C ASN A 638 -12.95 -15.45 -57.72
N PHE A 639 -11.98 -14.53 -57.66
CA PHE A 639 -10.71 -14.71 -56.96
C PHE A 639 -10.73 -13.99 -55.61
N PHE A 640 -10.14 -14.62 -54.61
CA PHE A 640 -10.18 -14.21 -53.21
C PHE A 640 -8.81 -14.25 -52.55
N GLY A 641 -8.68 -13.43 -51.51
CA GLY A 641 -7.46 -13.18 -50.77
C GLY A 641 -6.64 -12.04 -51.37
N PRO A 642 -5.64 -11.54 -50.63
CA PRO A 642 -4.82 -10.40 -51.05
C PRO A 642 -4.12 -10.58 -52.41
N ASN A 643 -3.81 -11.82 -52.82
CA ASN A 643 -3.02 -12.15 -54.02
C ASN A 643 -3.61 -13.32 -54.84
N ALA A 644 -4.94 -13.45 -54.87
CA ALA A 644 -5.66 -14.54 -55.54
C ALA A 644 -5.26 -15.93 -55.02
N GLU A 645 -5.21 -16.09 -53.70
CA GLU A 645 -4.92 -17.35 -53.01
C GLU A 645 -6.07 -18.36 -53.16
N GLU A 646 -7.29 -17.90 -53.41
CA GLU A 646 -8.48 -18.74 -53.49
C GLU A 646 -9.35 -18.42 -54.69
N ILE A 647 -10.08 -19.43 -55.16
CA ILE A 647 -11.16 -19.32 -56.14
C ILE A 647 -12.44 -19.89 -55.54
N ALA A 648 -13.58 -19.26 -55.84
CA ALA A 648 -14.89 -19.80 -55.52
C ALA A 648 -15.91 -19.42 -56.60
N GLY A 649 -16.80 -20.35 -56.93
CA GLY A 649 -17.72 -20.20 -58.06
C GLY A 649 -18.81 -21.26 -58.13
N LYS A 650 -19.54 -21.23 -59.24
CA LYS A 650 -20.53 -22.26 -59.57
C LYS A 650 -20.49 -22.63 -61.04
N ALA A 651 -20.86 -23.87 -61.34
CA ALA A 651 -21.23 -24.32 -62.68
C ALA A 651 -22.73 -24.62 -62.69
N SER A 652 -23.45 -24.10 -63.68
CA SER A 652 -24.87 -24.34 -63.87
C SER A 652 -25.06 -25.10 -65.20
N LEU A 653 -25.42 -26.38 -65.11
CA LEU A 653 -25.52 -27.29 -66.25
C LEU A 653 -26.97 -27.60 -66.60
N SER A 654 -27.25 -27.89 -67.87
CA SER A 654 -28.56 -28.32 -68.36
C SER A 654 -28.41 -29.41 -69.42
N GLN A 655 -29.39 -30.30 -69.53
CA GLN A 655 -29.41 -31.33 -70.56
C GLN A 655 -30.14 -30.85 -71.81
N GLY A 656 -29.59 -31.16 -72.98
CA GLY A 656 -30.28 -30.94 -74.26
C GLY A 656 -31.52 -31.82 -74.41
N THR A 657 -32.41 -31.42 -75.31
CA THR A 657 -33.75 -32.03 -75.43
C THR A 657 -33.79 -33.37 -76.13
N TYR A 658 -32.88 -33.55 -77.06
CA TYR A 658 -32.86 -34.71 -77.94
C TYR A 658 -31.43 -35.15 -78.13
N LYS A 659 -31.24 -36.44 -78.36
CA LYS A 659 -29.96 -36.99 -78.80
C LYS A 659 -29.94 -37.07 -80.33
N TRP A 660 -28.76 -36.89 -80.91
CA TRP A 660 -28.53 -37.02 -82.35
C TRP A 660 -27.72 -38.28 -82.60
N ILE A 661 -28.17 -39.08 -83.57
CA ILE A 661 -27.45 -40.28 -84.02
C ILE A 661 -26.82 -39.97 -85.36
N GLU A 662 -25.54 -40.33 -85.52
CA GLU A 662 -24.83 -40.17 -86.78
C GLU A 662 -25.59 -40.87 -87.93
N GLY A 663 -25.98 -40.10 -88.96
CA GLY A 663 -26.77 -40.58 -90.09
C GLY A 663 -28.31 -40.47 -89.95
N SER A 664 -28.84 -40.03 -88.81
CA SER A 664 -30.28 -39.71 -88.65
C SER A 664 -30.58 -38.26 -89.03
N SER A 665 -31.66 -38.04 -89.78
CA SER A 665 -32.20 -36.69 -90.07
C SER A 665 -33.17 -36.19 -88.99
N GLU A 666 -33.61 -37.06 -88.08
CA GLU A 666 -34.60 -36.73 -87.04
C GLU A 666 -34.00 -36.86 -85.63
N PRO A 667 -34.34 -35.93 -84.72
CA PRO A 667 -33.92 -35.99 -83.32
C PRO A 667 -34.57 -37.19 -82.61
N MET A 668 -33.78 -37.91 -81.81
CA MET A 668 -34.26 -39.05 -81.04
C MET A 668 -34.56 -38.66 -79.58
N PRO A 669 -35.52 -39.31 -78.92
CA PRO A 669 -35.74 -39.13 -77.49
C PRO A 669 -34.53 -39.61 -76.68
N LEU A 670 -34.37 -39.02 -75.49
CA LEU A 670 -33.29 -39.36 -74.55
C LEU A 670 -33.54 -40.73 -73.90
N ASP A 671 -32.47 -41.48 -73.61
CA ASP A 671 -32.59 -42.77 -72.89
C ASP A 671 -32.59 -42.59 -71.37
N ARG A 672 -32.00 -41.48 -70.89
CA ARG A 672 -31.89 -41.14 -69.49
C ARG A 672 -31.84 -39.63 -69.28
N TYR A 673 -32.31 -39.17 -68.12
CA TYR A 673 -32.32 -37.75 -67.78
C TYR A 673 -31.36 -37.44 -66.64
N ILE A 674 -30.64 -36.32 -66.74
CA ILE A 674 -29.70 -35.86 -65.71
C ILE A 674 -30.40 -35.55 -64.38
N ARG A 675 -31.67 -35.13 -64.43
CA ARG A 675 -32.48 -34.86 -63.23
C ARG A 675 -32.70 -36.10 -62.36
N ASP A 676 -32.81 -37.27 -62.98
CA ASP A 676 -33.08 -38.54 -62.29
C ASP A 676 -31.90 -38.97 -61.41
N VAL A 677 -30.69 -38.51 -61.76
CA VAL A 677 -29.46 -38.81 -61.03
C VAL A 677 -28.99 -37.67 -60.11
N THR A 678 -29.60 -36.47 -60.21
CA THR A 678 -29.31 -35.28 -59.41
C THR A 678 -30.47 -34.93 -58.48
N ILE A 679 -31.37 -34.02 -58.86
CA ILE A 679 -32.56 -33.67 -58.07
C ILE A 679 -33.77 -33.53 -58.99
N GLU A 680 -34.90 -34.08 -58.56
CA GLU A 680 -36.19 -33.95 -59.24
C GLU A 680 -36.80 -32.56 -59.04
N ARG A 681 -36.81 -31.74 -60.10
CA ARG A 681 -37.59 -30.50 -60.12
C ARG A 681 -39.01 -30.79 -60.63
N ILE A 682 -39.99 -30.85 -59.74
CA ILE A 682 -41.41 -31.05 -60.11
C ILE A 682 -42.13 -29.71 -60.11
N ASN A 683 -42.23 -29.08 -61.29
CA ASN A 683 -43.30 -28.16 -61.72
C ASN A 683 -42.91 -27.58 -63.08
N ASP A 684 -43.04 -28.39 -64.14
CA ASP A 684 -43.27 -27.86 -65.49
C ASP A 684 -44.36 -28.74 -66.11
N SER A 685 -45.59 -28.26 -66.05
CA SER A 685 -46.76 -28.90 -66.65
C SER A 685 -46.85 -28.61 -68.15
N SER A 686 -45.77 -28.24 -68.82
CA SER A 686 -45.75 -28.19 -70.28
C SER A 686 -45.59 -29.61 -70.85
N GLN A 687 -46.60 -30.07 -71.58
CA GLN A 687 -46.58 -31.29 -72.39
C GLN A 687 -45.58 -31.22 -73.58
N ASP A 688 -44.56 -30.36 -73.51
CA ASP A 688 -43.72 -29.94 -74.66
C ASP A 688 -42.34 -30.63 -74.71
N GLY A 689 -42.13 -31.70 -73.93
CA GLY A 689 -40.88 -32.46 -73.99
C GLY A 689 -39.61 -31.65 -73.65
N SER A 690 -39.74 -30.47 -73.03
CA SER A 690 -38.61 -29.56 -72.75
C SER A 690 -37.86 -29.98 -71.46
N PRO A 691 -36.53 -30.16 -71.45
CA PRO A 691 -35.82 -30.77 -70.32
C PRO A 691 -35.25 -29.81 -69.25
N ARG A 692 -35.70 -28.58 -69.02
CA ARG A 692 -34.69 -27.57 -68.56
C ARG A 692 -34.80 -27.11 -67.11
N GLY A 693 -34.46 -28.00 -66.19
CA GLY A 693 -33.94 -27.60 -64.87
C GLY A 693 -32.41 -27.48 -64.93
N ASN A 694 -31.86 -26.34 -64.49
CA ASN A 694 -30.41 -26.21 -64.31
C ASN A 694 -29.96 -26.96 -63.06
N ILE A 695 -28.82 -27.63 -63.13
CA ILE A 695 -28.13 -28.25 -62.00
C ILE A 695 -26.99 -27.32 -61.61
N ASP A 696 -27.04 -26.85 -60.37
CA ASP A 696 -25.98 -26.04 -59.80
C ASP A 696 -24.96 -26.91 -59.07
N ILE A 697 -23.68 -26.71 -59.38
CA ILE A 697 -22.53 -27.31 -58.72
C ILE A 697 -21.69 -26.18 -58.14
N GLY A 698 -21.50 -26.18 -56.83
CA GLY A 698 -20.65 -25.23 -56.14
C GLY A 698 -19.21 -25.72 -56.17
N PHE A 699 -18.25 -24.82 -56.29
CA PHE A 699 -16.85 -25.18 -56.21
C PHE A 699 -16.00 -24.08 -55.61
N GLY A 700 -14.86 -24.48 -55.03
CA GLY A 700 -13.79 -23.58 -54.64
C GLY A 700 -12.46 -24.31 -54.52
N GLY A 701 -11.38 -23.55 -54.47
CA GLY A 701 -10.06 -24.13 -54.27
C GLY A 701 -9.01 -23.12 -53.85
N THR A 702 -7.94 -23.63 -53.25
CA THR A 702 -6.76 -22.88 -52.85
C THR A 702 -5.67 -23.06 -53.89
N ARG A 703 -5.01 -21.95 -54.24
CA ARG A 703 -3.92 -21.89 -55.21
C ARG A 703 -2.67 -22.56 -54.65
N GLY A 704 -2.01 -23.37 -55.47
CA GLY A 704 -0.62 -23.77 -55.24
C GLY A 704 0.39 -22.63 -55.45
N GLU A 705 1.66 -22.98 -55.51
CA GLU A 705 2.73 -22.04 -55.86
C GLU A 705 2.56 -21.56 -57.31
N ILE A 706 2.89 -20.28 -57.56
CA ILE A 706 2.95 -19.74 -58.92
C ILE A 706 4.28 -20.20 -59.55
N GLN A 707 4.18 -20.97 -60.62
CA GLN A 707 5.31 -21.38 -61.44
C GLN A 707 5.58 -20.28 -62.48
N LYS A 708 6.76 -19.68 -62.42
CA LYS A 708 7.18 -18.61 -63.34
C LYS A 708 7.87 -19.15 -64.59
#